data_AF-A0A0M4EJ51-F1
#
_entry.id   AF-A0A0M4EJ51-F1
#
_cell.length_a   1.000
_cell.length_b   1.000
_cell.length_c   1.000
_cell.angle_alpha   90.00
_cell.angle_beta   90.00
_cell.angle_gamma   90.00
#
_symmetry.space_group_name_H-M   'P 1'
#
loop_
_entity.id
_entity.type
_entity.pdbx_description
1 polymer ?
#
loop_
_entity_poly.entity_id
_entity_poly.type
_entity_poly.pdbx_seq_one_letter_code
_entity_poly.pdbx_strand_id
1 'polypeptide(L)'
;MTDVLHAESSTLLNEPQKLLTKPPKGTRRRHEHAAGLEPHVVVASTTGRLKAPKSEGKKLRKKLFEYELENKTLAKSITDKNQEICALKRSVDSLNEVLNSVPIDELRCNSSIASTKIIDLSKKNRQMRAELEQLKNRISKKDVQIEKLEKDLKGTEEKALQNGELFKKGNGADELQAKVTSMQQKLFETRNKNKELQNQLKLTQKCLQHEIGDSVNINLLVNNLNQANWRGRAQQILALQQKLQELKARLDIYEQSLPERSDFAPIPLGSDLDLNAGNGLVKTPRSVKSFHAASIANVAQAACSMGGGDAPVASFDRFTPGVRKSEILHRAKVEALEKDIATLQSQLEEQRSRNLALKVRNKTLNDDMLKYKMRSTELEEQDCTGLNANSLNEKLKSQRQQFEVRLEELRQDVLRITEERDAAKRQLEELSGMHLQLQTELKEKELCIQNLQEMLKKLETDLRAVSGGFLFSCREFRKEEFVGILDALEVEKNQLLLLNKSLDERLETERGKLEAANEQMAKQKTRIARLDVKIRDLEKELDTQTDRKKRTQRINDYTNSLSRNPMTGSISSFSFENQSHYQSQTTISSEGATAQPRVEDLQNKLELAQEKIAMLTEKLDYLSAEKRADAKLFEETMYNSKNIILDTILGTRGNSSMSSSSLQSNQQLLSELPASTSVGV
;
A
#
# COMPACT_ATOMS: atom_id res chain seq x y z
N MET A 1 -4.89 0.24 71.60
CA MET A 1 -3.98 1.37 71.87
C MET A 1 -4.84 2.63 71.83
N THR A 2 -5.24 3.11 73.01
CA THR A 2 -4.69 4.35 73.62
C THR A 2 -5.07 5.58 72.77
N ASP A 3 -6.25 6.19 72.92
CA ASP A 3 -7.02 6.56 74.13
C ASP A 3 -6.43 7.76 74.90
N VAL A 4 -7.30 8.55 75.57
CA VAL A 4 -7.05 9.69 76.49
C VAL A 4 -6.34 10.95 75.91
N LEU A 5 -6.57 12.23 76.30
CA LEU A 5 -7.44 12.96 77.28
C LEU A 5 -8.14 14.15 76.54
N HIS A 6 -9.32 14.69 76.85
CA HIS A 6 -10.07 14.98 78.09
C HIS A 6 -9.79 16.34 78.78
N ALA A 7 -10.87 16.87 79.40
CA ALA A 7 -10.97 18.05 80.27
C ALA A 7 -10.80 19.43 79.60
N GLU A 8 -11.48 20.53 79.97
CA GLU A 8 -12.54 20.95 80.92
C GLU A 8 -12.54 22.50 80.77
N SER A 9 -13.43 23.34 81.29
CA SER A 9 -14.86 23.32 81.63
C SER A 9 -15.18 24.76 82.09
N SER A 10 -16.47 25.14 82.11
CA SER A 10 -17.02 26.06 83.13
C SER A 10 -16.57 27.55 83.18
N THR A 11 -17.37 28.52 83.63
CA THR A 11 -18.82 28.79 83.56
C THR A 11 -19.08 30.20 84.13
N LEU A 12 -20.22 30.80 83.76
CA LEU A 12 -21.07 31.66 84.60
C LEU A 12 -20.66 33.12 84.97
N LEU A 13 -21.54 34.04 84.54
CA LEU A 13 -22.32 35.02 85.35
C LEU A 13 -22.05 36.55 85.29
N ASN A 14 -23.12 37.23 84.86
CA ASN A 14 -23.75 38.45 85.38
C ASN A 14 -23.00 39.81 85.46
N GLU A 15 -23.46 40.74 84.59
CA GLU A 15 -24.17 42.00 84.93
C GLU A 15 -24.38 42.37 86.43
N PRO A 16 -24.48 43.66 86.84
CA PRO A 16 -25.34 44.64 86.12
C PRO A 16 -25.01 46.17 86.20
N GLN A 17 -25.68 46.92 85.30
CA GLN A 17 -26.36 48.22 85.54
C GLN A 17 -25.63 49.56 85.86
N LYS A 18 -26.04 50.57 85.05
CA LYS A 18 -26.67 51.89 85.42
C LYS A 18 -25.87 53.23 85.44
N LEU A 19 -26.32 54.10 84.52
CA LEU A 19 -26.87 55.47 84.73
C LEU A 19 -25.97 56.74 84.86
N LEU A 20 -26.12 57.59 83.82
CA LEU A 20 -26.70 58.96 83.88
C LEU A 20 -25.76 60.20 83.91
N THR A 21 -26.35 61.30 83.39
CA THR A 21 -26.02 62.74 83.54
C THR A 21 -24.87 63.40 82.75
N LYS A 22 -25.30 64.13 81.71
CA LYS A 22 -24.81 65.45 81.21
C LYS A 22 -24.74 66.51 82.36
N PRO A 23 -24.35 67.81 82.15
CA PRO A 23 -23.50 68.53 81.16
C PRO A 23 -22.38 69.34 81.93
N PRO A 24 -21.85 70.55 81.59
CA PRO A 24 -22.02 71.46 80.42
C PRO A 24 -20.78 72.21 79.85
N LYS A 25 -20.99 72.77 78.63
CA LYS A 25 -20.57 74.11 78.08
C LYS A 25 -19.18 74.70 78.41
N GLY A 26 -18.43 75.13 77.38
CA GLY A 26 -17.24 76.00 77.58
C GLY A 26 -16.50 76.51 76.34
N THR A 27 -17.06 77.52 75.67
CA THR A 27 -16.49 78.38 74.61
C THR A 27 -14.97 78.74 74.61
N ARG A 28 -14.32 78.53 73.45
CA ARG A 28 -13.78 79.60 72.55
C ARG A 28 -12.68 80.58 73.08
N ARG A 29 -11.42 80.47 72.60
CA ARG A 29 -10.67 81.47 71.75
C ARG A 29 -9.12 81.33 71.73
N ARG A 30 -8.54 81.83 70.63
CA ARG A 30 -7.15 81.81 70.13
C ARG A 30 -6.08 82.60 70.92
N HIS A 31 -4.83 82.18 70.77
CA HIS A 31 -3.60 83.00 70.63
C HIS A 31 -2.61 82.17 69.77
N GLU A 32 -2.12 82.60 68.60
CA GLU A 32 -1.10 83.62 68.24
C GLU A 32 0.36 83.11 68.21
N HIS A 33 1.18 83.70 67.33
CA HIS A 33 2.47 83.18 66.82
C HIS A 33 3.70 83.89 67.43
N ALA A 34 4.79 83.13 67.68
CA ALA A 34 6.22 83.52 67.58
C ALA A 34 7.06 82.21 67.62
N ALA A 35 8.13 81.93 66.85
CA ALA A 35 9.25 82.68 66.25
C ALA A 35 10.46 82.89 67.20
N GLY A 36 11.68 82.47 66.78
CA GLY A 36 12.95 82.94 67.38
C GLY A 36 14.08 81.92 67.64
N LEU A 37 14.94 81.72 66.63
CA LEU A 37 16.43 81.60 66.65
C LEU A 37 17.21 81.41 67.99
N GLU A 38 18.13 80.43 68.05
CA GLU A 38 19.59 80.59 67.78
C GLU A 38 20.36 79.22 67.90
N PRO A 39 21.60 79.07 67.37
CA PRO A 39 22.33 77.79 67.27
C PRO A 39 23.61 77.70 68.12
N HIS A 40 24.28 76.53 68.14
CA HIS A 40 25.71 76.47 68.50
C HIS A 40 26.52 75.39 67.74
N VAL A 41 27.84 75.62 67.64
CA VAL A 41 28.81 74.95 66.78
C VAL A 41 30.05 74.58 67.60
N VAL A 42 30.61 73.36 67.45
CA VAL A 42 32.07 73.11 67.53
C VAL A 42 32.45 71.97 66.57
N VAL A 43 33.66 72.06 66.01
CA VAL A 43 34.25 71.20 64.95
C VAL A 43 35.36 70.31 65.51
N ALA A 44 35.55 69.10 64.97
CA ALA A 44 36.84 68.42 64.94
C ALA A 44 36.96 67.49 63.71
N SER A 45 38.17 67.39 63.14
CA SER A 45 38.45 66.82 61.82
C SER A 45 39.37 65.59 61.86
N THR A 46 39.22 64.65 60.93
CA THR A 46 40.33 63.81 60.42
C THR A 46 40.12 63.45 58.94
N THR A 47 41.22 63.12 58.26
CA THR A 47 41.38 63.08 56.81
C THR A 47 41.23 61.68 56.18
N GLY A 48 40.73 61.62 54.95
CA GLY A 48 40.73 60.39 54.15
C GLY A 48 40.15 60.56 52.74
N ARG A 49 40.99 60.79 51.72
CA ARG A 49 40.57 60.77 50.30
C ARG A 49 40.44 59.33 49.81
N LEU A 50 39.28 58.94 49.26
CA LEU A 50 39.22 57.99 48.14
C LEU A 50 38.15 58.40 47.10
N LYS A 51 38.37 57.97 45.86
CA LYS A 51 37.65 58.38 44.63
C LYS A 51 36.15 58.00 44.64
N ALA A 52 35.31 58.88 44.09
CA ALA A 52 33.89 58.63 43.87
C ALA A 52 33.58 58.05 42.47
N PRO A 53 32.60 57.14 42.34
CA PRO A 53 31.83 56.93 41.12
C PRO A 53 30.54 57.78 41.16
N LYS A 54 30.46 58.84 40.35
CA LYS A 54 29.38 59.87 40.40
C LYS A 54 28.03 59.45 39.77
N SER A 55 27.70 58.16 39.69
CA SER A 55 26.48 57.65 39.03
C SER A 55 25.34 57.30 40.00
N GLU A 56 25.58 56.52 41.05
CA GLU A 56 24.51 56.07 41.96
C GLU A 56 23.97 57.17 42.88
N GLY A 57 24.85 58.00 43.45
CA GLY A 57 24.45 59.09 44.35
C GLY A 57 23.51 60.12 43.70
N LYS A 58 23.46 60.21 42.36
CA LYS A 58 22.44 60.98 41.63
C LYS A 58 21.09 60.26 41.58
N LYS A 59 21.08 58.94 41.35
CA LYS A 59 19.85 58.11 41.34
C LYS A 59 19.20 58.05 42.73
N LEU A 60 19.99 57.87 43.79
CA LEU A 60 19.52 57.87 45.18
C LEU A 60 18.95 59.23 45.60
N ARG A 61 19.61 60.34 45.26
CA ARG A 61 19.06 61.69 45.49
C ARG A 61 17.77 61.96 44.70
N LYS A 62 17.66 61.43 43.47
CA LYS A 62 16.41 61.53 42.69
C LYS A 62 15.27 60.77 43.36
N LYS A 63 15.51 59.52 43.80
CA LYS A 63 14.52 58.73 44.55
C LYS A 63 14.11 59.37 45.87
N LEU A 64 15.05 59.95 46.62
CA LEU A 64 14.73 60.71 47.84
C LEU A 64 13.81 61.91 47.55
N PHE A 65 14.09 62.67 46.50
CA PHE A 65 13.23 63.78 46.08
C PHE A 65 11.85 63.30 45.59
N GLU A 66 11.78 62.17 44.88
CA GLU A 66 10.53 61.53 44.46
C GLU A 66 9.71 61.09 45.69
N TYR A 67 10.31 60.44 46.69
CA TYR A 67 9.63 60.06 47.93
C TYR A 67 9.24 61.24 48.82
N GLU A 68 10.01 62.33 48.85
CA GLU A 68 9.61 63.56 49.55
C GLU A 68 8.43 64.25 48.87
N LEU A 69 8.38 64.24 47.53
CA LEU A 69 7.27 64.77 46.75
C LEU A 69 6.01 63.90 46.90
N GLU A 70 6.17 62.58 46.90
CA GLU A 70 5.12 61.61 47.18
C GLU A 70 4.57 61.78 48.60
N ASN A 71 5.42 61.85 49.62
CA ASN A 71 4.98 62.11 51.01
C ASN A 71 4.25 63.46 51.16
N LYS A 72 4.70 64.53 50.50
CA LYS A 72 3.97 65.81 50.47
C LYS A 72 2.60 65.69 49.80
N THR A 73 2.50 64.87 48.74
CA THR A 73 1.26 64.61 48.02
C THR A 73 0.29 63.75 48.84
N LEU A 74 0.78 62.71 49.50
CA LEU A 74 0.02 61.85 50.41
C LEU A 74 -0.46 62.62 51.64
N ALA A 75 0.39 63.44 52.26
CA ALA A 75 0.00 64.29 53.38
C ALA A 75 -1.12 65.26 53.00
N LYS A 76 -1.05 65.87 51.81
CA LYS A 76 -2.12 66.71 51.27
C LYS A 76 -3.41 65.92 51.05
N SER A 77 -3.33 64.76 50.41
CA SER A 77 -4.49 63.88 50.18
C SER A 77 -5.17 63.45 51.48
N ILE A 78 -4.38 63.16 52.53
CA ILE A 78 -4.88 62.85 53.88
C ILE A 78 -5.58 64.09 54.49
N THR A 79 -5.04 65.30 54.35
CA THR A 79 -5.73 66.51 54.83
C THR A 79 -7.04 66.78 54.08
N ASP A 80 -7.07 66.57 52.77
CA ASP A 80 -8.27 66.77 51.94
C ASP A 80 -9.34 65.73 52.31
N LYS A 81 -8.96 64.46 52.51
CA LYS A 81 -9.88 63.39 52.97
C LYS A 81 -10.38 63.60 54.39
N ASN A 82 -9.57 64.15 55.30
CA ASN A 82 -10.04 64.51 56.64
C ASN A 82 -11.04 65.68 56.61
N GLN A 83 -10.89 66.64 55.69
CA GLN A 83 -11.89 67.69 55.49
C GLN A 83 -13.21 67.14 54.94
N GLU A 84 -13.15 66.19 53.99
CA GLU A 84 -14.32 65.46 53.46
C GLU A 84 -15.06 64.70 54.58
N ILE A 85 -14.35 63.93 55.41
CA ILE A 85 -14.92 63.23 56.58
C ILE A 85 -15.57 64.22 57.55
N CYS A 86 -14.94 65.37 57.82
CA CYS A 86 -15.52 66.42 58.66
C CYS A 86 -16.73 67.14 58.03
N ALA A 87 -16.87 67.13 56.71
CA ALA A 87 -18.09 67.60 56.04
C ALA A 87 -19.21 66.57 56.10
N LEU A 88 -18.90 65.29 55.85
CA LEU A 88 -19.86 64.19 55.95
C LEU A 88 -20.41 64.02 57.36
N LYS A 89 -19.58 64.10 58.41
CA LYS A 89 -20.03 64.09 59.80
C LYS A 89 -21.06 65.19 60.10
N ARG A 90 -20.76 66.44 59.71
CA ARG A 90 -21.70 67.57 59.85
C ARG A 90 -23.01 67.36 59.07
N SER A 91 -22.96 66.70 57.91
CA SER A 91 -24.16 66.35 57.15
C SER A 91 -25.02 65.31 57.87
N VAL A 92 -24.39 64.29 58.45
CA VAL A 92 -25.07 63.26 59.28
C VAL A 92 -25.67 63.88 60.54
N ASP A 93 -24.92 64.72 61.25
CA ASP A 93 -25.41 65.42 62.45
C ASP A 93 -26.61 66.31 62.13
N SER A 94 -26.57 67.06 61.02
CA SER A 94 -27.69 67.88 60.52
C SER A 94 -28.92 67.03 60.13
N LEU A 95 -28.71 65.92 59.42
CA LEU A 95 -29.80 65.00 59.08
C LEU A 95 -30.44 64.38 60.33
N ASN A 96 -29.63 64.12 61.36
CA ASN A 96 -30.08 63.59 62.64
C ASN A 96 -30.83 64.67 63.46
N GLU A 97 -30.43 65.94 63.43
CA GLU A 97 -31.24 67.04 63.98
C GLU A 97 -32.60 67.15 63.27
N VAL A 98 -32.64 67.10 61.93
CA VAL A 98 -33.90 67.11 61.17
C VAL A 98 -34.78 65.93 61.57
N LEU A 99 -34.23 64.70 61.60
CA LEU A 99 -34.97 63.49 61.95
C LEU A 99 -35.55 63.52 63.39
N ASN A 100 -34.82 64.13 64.34
CA ASN A 100 -35.29 64.31 65.71
C ASN A 100 -36.23 65.53 65.90
N SER A 101 -36.35 66.40 64.88
CA SER A 101 -37.21 67.60 64.92
C SER A 101 -38.61 67.39 64.35
N VAL A 102 -38.85 66.32 63.58
CA VAL A 102 -40.16 66.00 62.98
C VAL A 102 -41.06 65.31 64.02
N PRO A 103 -42.24 65.87 64.35
CA PRO A 103 -43.19 65.22 65.24
C PRO A 103 -43.71 63.89 64.65
N ILE A 104 -43.89 62.89 65.51
CA ILE A 104 -44.28 61.52 65.13
C ILE A 104 -45.60 61.47 64.33
N ASP A 105 -46.49 62.44 64.52
CA ASP A 105 -47.77 62.52 63.82
C ASP A 105 -47.62 62.81 62.31
N GLU A 106 -46.60 63.54 61.88
CA GLU A 106 -46.36 63.80 60.45
C GLU A 106 -45.79 62.57 59.71
N LEU A 107 -45.08 61.67 60.40
CA LEU A 107 -44.68 60.39 59.80
C LEU A 107 -45.88 59.50 59.45
N ARG A 108 -47.01 59.63 60.16
CA ARG A 108 -48.26 58.92 59.84
C ARG A 108 -48.94 59.46 58.57
N CYS A 109 -48.67 60.69 58.17
CA CYS A 109 -49.12 61.23 56.88
C CYS A 109 -48.36 60.60 55.71
N ASN A 110 -47.08 60.30 55.88
CA ASN A 110 -46.25 59.64 54.86
C ASN A 110 -46.67 58.18 54.61
N SER A 111 -47.22 57.46 55.61
CA SER A 111 -47.75 56.11 55.40
C SER A 111 -48.99 56.10 54.49
N SER A 112 -49.78 57.17 54.43
CA SER A 112 -50.91 57.31 53.48
C SER A 112 -50.42 57.37 52.03
N ILE A 113 -49.43 58.22 51.76
CA ILE A 113 -48.82 58.39 50.43
C ILE A 113 -48.12 57.09 50.00
N ALA A 114 -47.37 56.46 50.91
CA ALA A 114 -46.74 55.16 50.66
C ALA A 114 -47.78 54.07 50.37
N SER A 115 -48.86 53.99 51.14
CA SER A 115 -49.95 53.01 50.93
C SER A 115 -50.62 53.19 49.57
N THR A 116 -50.94 54.42 49.19
CA THR A 116 -51.48 54.75 47.86
C THR A 116 -50.53 54.30 46.75
N LYS A 117 -49.22 54.59 46.90
CA LYS A 117 -48.21 54.19 45.91
C LYS A 117 -48.02 52.68 45.82
N ILE A 118 -48.08 51.97 46.94
CA ILE A 118 -48.04 50.49 47.00
C ILE A 118 -49.25 49.89 46.29
N ILE A 119 -50.44 50.45 46.48
CA ILE A 119 -51.67 50.01 45.80
C ILE A 119 -51.55 50.22 44.28
N ASP A 120 -51.10 51.39 43.83
CA ASP A 120 -50.97 51.68 42.39
C ASP A 120 -49.84 50.89 41.72
N LEU A 121 -48.72 50.68 42.41
CA LEU A 121 -47.67 49.76 41.95
C LEU A 121 -48.18 48.31 41.90
N SER A 122 -49.01 47.89 42.86
CA SER A 122 -49.63 46.55 42.86
C SER A 122 -50.64 46.37 41.72
N LYS A 123 -51.47 47.38 41.44
CA LYS A 123 -52.35 47.41 40.26
C LYS A 123 -51.53 47.34 38.98
N LYS A 124 -50.47 48.13 38.85
CA LYS A 124 -49.56 48.11 37.69
C LYS A 124 -48.82 46.77 37.56
N ASN A 125 -48.44 46.12 38.66
CA ASN A 125 -47.82 44.80 38.66
C ASN A 125 -48.81 43.72 38.16
N ARG A 126 -50.06 43.75 38.64
CA ARG A 126 -51.15 42.87 38.15
C ARG A 126 -51.43 43.09 36.66
N GLN A 127 -51.48 44.35 36.21
CA GLN A 127 -51.67 44.70 34.80
C GLN A 127 -50.52 44.18 33.92
N MET A 128 -49.26 44.45 34.30
CA MET A 128 -48.09 43.95 33.57
C MET A 128 -48.04 42.41 33.55
N ARG A 129 -48.49 41.72 34.61
CA ARG A 129 -48.60 40.25 34.61
C ARG A 129 -49.67 39.76 33.62
N ALA A 130 -50.82 40.43 33.55
CA ALA A 130 -51.86 40.10 32.57
C ALA A 130 -51.38 40.35 31.12
N GLU A 131 -50.66 41.45 30.87
CA GLU A 131 -50.05 41.76 29.58
C GLU A 131 -48.95 40.76 29.19
N LEU A 132 -48.08 40.39 30.14
CA LEU A 132 -47.03 39.38 29.94
C LEU A 132 -47.66 38.02 29.60
N GLU A 133 -48.71 37.62 30.31
CA GLU A 133 -49.41 36.37 30.02
C GLU A 133 -50.16 36.43 28.67
N GLN A 134 -50.75 37.57 28.31
CA GLN A 134 -51.33 37.77 26.98
C GLN A 134 -50.26 37.70 25.87
N LEU A 135 -49.06 38.24 26.10
CA LEU A 135 -47.93 38.17 25.17
C LEU A 135 -47.37 36.75 25.07
N LYS A 136 -47.19 36.01 26.17
CA LYS A 136 -46.86 34.58 26.16
C LYS A 136 -47.86 33.76 25.34
N ASN A 137 -49.15 34.01 25.52
CA ASN A 137 -50.20 33.33 24.74
C ASN A 137 -50.17 33.71 23.25
N ARG A 138 -49.71 34.92 22.88
CA ARG A 138 -49.47 35.30 21.48
C ARG A 138 -48.20 34.66 20.91
N ILE A 139 -47.12 34.64 21.69
CA ILE A 139 -45.84 34.01 21.34
C ILE A 139 -46.04 32.51 21.14
N SER A 140 -46.62 31.78 22.10
CA SER A 140 -46.93 30.36 21.98
C SER A 140 -47.81 30.03 20.75
N LYS A 141 -48.79 30.87 20.41
CA LYS A 141 -49.57 30.73 19.17
C LYS A 141 -48.74 30.96 17.90
N LYS A 142 -47.72 31.81 17.96
CA LYS A 142 -46.76 32.05 16.88
C LYS A 142 -45.72 30.94 16.80
N ASP A 143 -45.27 30.39 17.91
CA ASP A 143 -44.35 29.24 17.97
C ASP A 143 -45.02 28.01 17.35
N VAL A 144 -46.28 27.71 17.69
CA VAL A 144 -47.06 26.64 17.04
C VAL A 144 -47.30 26.93 15.55
N GLN A 145 -47.42 28.19 15.15
CA GLN A 145 -47.52 28.57 13.74
C GLN A 145 -46.17 28.38 13.01
N ILE A 146 -45.04 28.67 13.67
CA ILE A 146 -43.68 28.45 13.18
C ILE A 146 -43.41 26.95 13.07
N GLU A 147 -43.62 26.17 14.13
CA GLU A 147 -43.47 24.70 14.13
C GLU A 147 -44.29 24.05 13.01
N LYS A 148 -45.52 24.53 12.78
CA LYS A 148 -46.32 24.08 11.64
C LYS A 148 -45.68 24.44 10.30
N LEU A 149 -45.21 25.68 10.11
CA LEU A 149 -44.56 26.12 8.88
C LEU A 149 -43.21 25.42 8.65
N GLU A 150 -42.44 25.16 9.70
CA GLU A 150 -41.20 24.38 9.67
C GLU A 150 -41.48 22.92 9.33
N LYS A 151 -42.57 22.33 9.85
CA LYS A 151 -43.01 20.98 9.50
C LYS A 151 -43.54 20.89 8.06
N ASP A 152 -44.27 21.90 7.59
CA ASP A 152 -44.75 21.98 6.21
C ASP A 152 -43.58 22.23 5.24
N LEU A 153 -42.60 23.07 5.63
CA LEU A 153 -41.38 23.34 4.87
C LEU A 153 -40.47 22.10 4.85
N LYS A 154 -40.23 21.44 5.98
CA LYS A 154 -39.51 20.17 6.06
C LYS A 154 -40.21 19.06 5.29
N GLY A 155 -41.54 18.99 5.33
CA GLY A 155 -42.33 18.06 4.50
C GLY A 155 -42.29 18.41 3.01
N THR A 156 -41.96 19.65 2.64
CA THR A 156 -41.75 20.10 1.26
C THR A 156 -40.30 19.87 0.81
N GLU A 157 -39.33 20.08 1.70
CA GLU A 157 -37.93 19.68 1.50
C GLU A 157 -37.81 18.16 1.41
N GLU A 158 -38.49 17.38 2.25
CA GLU A 158 -38.55 15.92 2.14
C GLU A 158 -39.20 15.48 0.82
N LYS A 159 -40.20 16.20 0.29
CA LYS A 159 -40.75 15.94 -1.06
C LYS A 159 -39.80 16.38 -2.19
N ALA A 160 -39.09 17.48 -2.03
CA ALA A 160 -38.10 17.97 -2.99
C ALA A 160 -36.85 17.08 -3.02
N LEU A 161 -36.41 16.61 -1.85
CA LEU A 161 -35.38 15.60 -1.66
C LEU A 161 -35.87 14.24 -2.13
N GLN A 162 -37.13 13.85 -1.94
CA GLN A 162 -37.64 12.58 -2.47
C GLN A 162 -37.78 12.62 -4.01
N ASN A 163 -38.11 13.78 -4.60
CA ASN A 163 -37.97 14.00 -6.05
C ASN A 163 -36.49 14.04 -6.50
N GLY A 164 -35.56 14.53 -5.66
CA GLY A 164 -34.11 14.50 -5.92
C GLY A 164 -33.43 13.15 -5.66
N GLU A 165 -34.01 12.31 -4.80
CA GLU A 165 -33.57 10.96 -4.44
C GLU A 165 -34.21 9.91 -5.36
N LEU A 166 -35.38 10.17 -5.94
CA LEU A 166 -35.83 9.47 -7.15
C LEU A 166 -34.81 9.58 -8.30
N PHE A 167 -34.01 10.67 -8.32
CA PHE A 167 -32.86 10.84 -9.19
C PHE A 167 -31.51 10.32 -8.65
N LYS A 168 -31.42 9.91 -7.37
CA LYS A 168 -30.15 9.48 -6.74
C LYS A 168 -30.15 8.10 -6.06
N LYS A 169 -31.28 7.40 -5.99
CA LYS A 169 -31.35 6.04 -5.42
C LYS A 169 -32.34 5.14 -6.18
N GLY A 170 -31.79 4.33 -7.09
CA GLY A 170 -32.39 3.04 -7.47
C GLY A 170 -33.27 2.96 -8.72
N ASN A 171 -33.62 4.07 -9.38
CA ASN A 171 -34.27 4.02 -10.70
C ASN A 171 -33.43 4.72 -11.77
N GLY A 172 -33.08 5.99 -11.58
CA GLY A 172 -32.37 6.76 -12.61
C GLY A 172 -31.01 6.17 -13.03
N ALA A 173 -30.24 5.61 -12.09
CA ALA A 173 -28.94 5.01 -12.38
C ALA A 173 -29.04 3.68 -13.14
N ASP A 174 -29.95 2.78 -12.72
CA ASP A 174 -30.16 1.50 -13.41
C ASP A 174 -30.88 1.69 -14.75
N GLU A 175 -31.77 2.67 -14.87
CA GLU A 175 -32.41 3.05 -16.13
C GLU A 175 -31.40 3.73 -17.08
N LEU A 176 -30.51 4.59 -16.59
CA LEU A 176 -29.37 5.11 -17.36
C LEU A 176 -28.42 3.98 -17.77
N GLN A 177 -28.09 3.04 -16.89
CA GLN A 177 -27.20 1.92 -17.18
C GLN A 177 -27.81 0.94 -18.19
N ALA A 178 -29.12 0.66 -18.07
CA ALA A 178 -29.89 -0.12 -19.03
C ALA A 178 -30.02 0.62 -20.38
N LYS A 179 -30.19 1.95 -20.38
CA LYS A 179 -30.23 2.77 -21.60
C LYS A 179 -28.86 2.87 -22.27
N VAL A 180 -27.77 2.97 -21.50
CA VAL A 180 -26.38 2.91 -21.99
C VAL A 180 -26.10 1.53 -22.57
N THR A 181 -26.49 0.45 -21.90
CA THR A 181 -26.33 -0.92 -22.40
C THR A 181 -27.17 -1.17 -23.65
N SER A 182 -28.41 -0.66 -23.70
CA SER A 182 -29.28 -0.70 -24.89
C SER A 182 -28.70 0.11 -26.05
N MET A 183 -28.12 1.29 -25.78
CA MET A 183 -27.42 2.08 -26.79
C MET A 183 -26.14 1.40 -27.28
N GLN A 184 -25.34 0.81 -26.39
CA GLN A 184 -24.14 0.04 -26.76
C GLN A 184 -24.51 -1.18 -27.62
N GLN A 185 -25.57 -1.90 -27.25
CA GLN A 185 -26.12 -3.02 -28.02
C GLN A 185 -26.59 -2.56 -29.41
N LYS A 186 -27.39 -1.49 -29.50
CA LYS A 186 -27.81 -0.90 -30.78
C LYS A 186 -26.64 -0.40 -31.63
N LEU A 187 -25.59 0.13 -31.01
CA LEU A 187 -24.37 0.58 -31.69
C LEU A 187 -23.59 -0.64 -32.22
N PHE A 188 -23.48 -1.71 -31.46
CA PHE A 188 -22.85 -2.97 -31.90
C PHE A 188 -23.64 -3.62 -33.04
N GLU A 189 -24.96 -3.70 -32.94
CA GLU A 189 -25.86 -4.15 -34.00
C GLU A 189 -25.73 -3.29 -35.27
N THR A 190 -25.73 -1.96 -35.13
CA THR A 190 -25.53 -1.02 -36.25
C THR A 190 -24.15 -1.20 -36.88
N ARG A 191 -23.09 -1.39 -36.08
CA ARG A 191 -21.73 -1.62 -36.55
C ARG A 191 -21.60 -2.95 -37.29
N ASN A 192 -22.26 -4.01 -36.83
CA ASN A 192 -22.30 -5.29 -37.51
C ASN A 192 -23.13 -5.23 -38.79
N LYS A 193 -24.29 -4.56 -38.78
CA LYS A 193 -25.09 -4.32 -39.99
C LYS A 193 -24.34 -3.47 -41.02
N ASN A 194 -23.53 -2.51 -40.60
CA ASN A 194 -22.67 -1.71 -41.47
C ASN A 194 -21.54 -2.57 -42.07
N LYS A 195 -20.87 -3.42 -41.28
CA LYS A 195 -19.91 -4.41 -41.81
C LYS A 195 -20.55 -5.37 -42.83
N GLU A 196 -21.76 -5.83 -42.55
CA GLU A 196 -22.51 -6.72 -43.45
C GLU A 196 -22.86 -6.01 -44.76
N LEU A 197 -23.38 -4.78 -44.70
CA LEU A 197 -23.58 -3.95 -45.89
C LEU A 197 -22.28 -3.67 -46.65
N GLN A 198 -21.15 -3.49 -45.95
CA GLN A 198 -19.83 -3.33 -46.59
C GLN A 198 -19.36 -4.62 -47.28
N ASN A 199 -19.67 -5.80 -46.74
CA ASN A 199 -19.39 -7.09 -47.37
C ASN A 199 -20.30 -7.32 -48.58
N GLN A 200 -21.59 -7.00 -48.47
CA GLN A 200 -22.54 -7.07 -49.59
C GLN A 200 -22.14 -6.10 -50.71
N LEU A 201 -21.74 -4.86 -50.39
CA LEU A 201 -21.22 -3.90 -51.36
C LEU A 201 -19.97 -4.43 -52.09
N LYS A 202 -19.03 -5.05 -51.37
CA LYS A 202 -17.86 -5.71 -51.98
C LYS A 202 -18.26 -6.90 -52.86
N LEU A 203 -19.29 -7.65 -52.49
CA LEU A 203 -19.81 -8.76 -53.29
C LEU A 203 -20.48 -8.24 -54.57
N THR A 204 -21.35 -7.23 -54.47
CA THR A 204 -21.95 -6.54 -55.62
C THR A 204 -20.87 -5.96 -56.53
N GLN A 205 -19.82 -5.34 -55.98
CA GLN A 205 -18.69 -4.84 -56.75
C GLN A 205 -17.97 -5.97 -57.52
N LYS A 206 -17.79 -7.16 -56.92
CA LYS A 206 -17.24 -8.34 -57.60
C LYS A 206 -18.17 -8.88 -58.70
N CYS A 207 -19.48 -8.94 -58.46
CA CYS A 207 -20.46 -9.38 -59.46
C CYS A 207 -20.46 -8.42 -60.66
N LEU A 208 -20.51 -7.11 -60.41
CA LEU A 208 -20.38 -6.08 -61.45
C LEU A 208 -19.04 -6.23 -62.20
N GLN A 209 -17.93 -6.50 -61.51
CA GLN A 209 -16.64 -6.74 -62.17
C GLN A 209 -16.68 -7.95 -63.13
N HIS A 210 -17.42 -9.02 -62.82
CA HIS A 210 -17.57 -10.17 -63.73
C HIS A 210 -18.47 -9.87 -64.96
N GLU A 211 -19.45 -8.97 -64.82
CA GLU A 211 -20.30 -8.49 -65.92
C GLU A 211 -19.62 -7.44 -66.81
N ILE A 212 -18.71 -6.66 -66.21
CA ILE A 212 -17.84 -5.69 -66.89
C ILE A 212 -16.66 -6.41 -67.58
N GLY A 213 -16.18 -7.51 -66.99
CA GLY A 213 -15.03 -8.29 -67.44
C GLY A 213 -13.80 -8.04 -66.57
N ASP A 214 -13.08 -9.13 -66.23
CA ASP A 214 -12.07 -9.15 -65.16
C ASP A 214 -10.87 -8.21 -65.38
N SER A 215 -10.64 -7.76 -66.61
CA SER A 215 -9.56 -6.85 -67.01
C SER A 215 -9.83 -5.37 -66.71
N VAL A 216 -11.02 -4.99 -66.24
CA VAL A 216 -11.42 -3.58 -66.06
C VAL A 216 -11.53 -3.19 -64.58
N ASN A 217 -10.70 -2.24 -64.14
CA ASN A 217 -10.76 -1.69 -62.79
C ASN A 217 -11.88 -0.64 -62.68
N ILE A 218 -12.89 -0.92 -61.84
CA ILE A 218 -14.07 -0.06 -61.65
C ILE A 218 -13.70 1.39 -61.26
N ASN A 219 -12.64 1.59 -60.46
CA ASN A 219 -12.20 2.94 -60.07
C ASN A 219 -11.65 3.75 -61.27
N LEU A 220 -11.06 3.05 -62.26
CA LEU A 220 -10.55 3.68 -63.48
C LEU A 220 -11.70 4.15 -64.38
N LEU A 221 -12.82 3.41 -64.39
CA LEU A 221 -14.05 3.75 -65.12
C LEU A 221 -14.75 4.97 -64.51
N VAL A 222 -14.85 5.03 -63.17
CA VAL A 222 -15.41 6.18 -62.45
C VAL A 222 -14.62 7.46 -62.72
N ASN A 223 -13.28 7.37 -62.77
CA ASN A 223 -12.42 8.54 -63.05
C ASN A 223 -12.40 8.98 -64.52
N ASN A 224 -12.90 8.17 -65.47
CA ASN A 224 -12.89 8.46 -66.91
C ASN A 224 -14.29 8.39 -67.55
N LEU A 225 -15.32 8.70 -66.75
CA LEU A 225 -16.74 8.47 -67.07
C LEU A 225 -17.20 9.14 -68.39
N ASN A 226 -16.53 10.22 -68.81
CA ASN A 226 -16.90 11.03 -69.99
C ASN A 226 -16.09 10.71 -71.26
N GLN A 227 -15.18 9.73 -71.24
CA GLN A 227 -14.35 9.36 -72.41
C GLN A 227 -14.41 7.87 -72.78
N ALA A 228 -15.08 7.05 -71.97
CA ALA A 228 -15.15 5.60 -72.19
C ALA A 228 -16.31 5.21 -73.12
N ASN A 229 -16.02 4.88 -74.38
CA ASN A 229 -16.93 4.15 -75.30
C ASN A 229 -17.12 2.67 -74.89
N TRP A 230 -17.22 2.42 -73.59
CA TRP A 230 -17.17 1.09 -73.01
C TRP A 230 -18.56 0.44 -73.00
N ARG A 231 -18.64 -0.82 -73.45
CA ARG A 231 -19.86 -1.62 -73.49
C ARG A 231 -19.68 -2.89 -72.67
N GLY A 232 -20.68 -3.26 -71.87
CA GLY A 232 -20.64 -4.44 -71.00
C GLY A 232 -20.54 -5.77 -71.75
N ARG A 233 -20.05 -6.81 -71.06
CA ARG A 233 -19.78 -8.13 -71.63
C ARG A 233 -20.99 -8.71 -72.37
N ALA A 234 -22.19 -8.58 -71.81
CA ALA A 234 -23.43 -9.02 -72.47
C ALA A 234 -23.66 -8.34 -73.83
N GLN A 235 -23.41 -7.02 -73.93
CA GLN A 235 -23.57 -6.27 -75.17
C GLN A 235 -22.45 -6.56 -76.18
N GLN A 236 -21.24 -6.86 -75.71
CA GLN A 236 -20.15 -7.36 -76.57
C GLN A 236 -20.49 -8.75 -77.14
N ILE A 237 -21.02 -9.66 -76.31
CA ILE A 237 -21.47 -11.00 -76.74
C ILE A 237 -22.58 -10.87 -77.78
N LEU A 238 -23.61 -10.04 -77.54
CA LEU A 238 -24.69 -9.80 -78.51
C LEU A 238 -24.15 -9.25 -79.85
N ALA A 239 -23.23 -8.28 -79.82
CA ALA A 239 -22.62 -7.75 -81.03
C ALA A 239 -21.76 -8.80 -81.80
N LEU A 240 -21.06 -9.68 -81.07
CA LEU A 240 -20.32 -10.79 -81.67
C LEU A 240 -21.25 -11.88 -82.23
N GLN A 241 -22.34 -12.21 -81.54
CA GLN A 241 -23.37 -13.13 -82.03
C GLN A 241 -24.04 -12.60 -83.30
N GLN A 242 -24.37 -11.31 -83.33
CA GLN A 242 -24.96 -10.66 -84.50
C GLN A 242 -23.99 -10.65 -85.69
N LYS A 243 -22.70 -10.37 -85.46
CA LYS A 243 -21.64 -10.52 -86.48
C LYS A 243 -21.44 -11.97 -86.93
N LEU A 244 -21.52 -12.96 -86.02
CA LEU A 244 -21.45 -14.37 -86.38
C LEU A 244 -22.65 -14.79 -87.23
N GLN A 245 -23.84 -14.27 -86.95
CA GLN A 245 -25.04 -14.51 -87.75
C GLN A 245 -24.95 -13.85 -89.13
N GLU A 246 -24.42 -12.63 -89.21
CA GLU A 246 -24.13 -11.94 -90.47
C GLU A 246 -23.07 -12.70 -91.30
N LEU A 247 -21.98 -13.14 -90.67
CA LEU A 247 -20.92 -13.91 -91.31
C LEU A 247 -21.40 -15.28 -91.78
N LYS A 248 -22.26 -15.95 -91.01
CA LYS A 248 -22.93 -17.18 -91.44
C LYS A 248 -23.83 -16.93 -92.63
N ALA A 249 -24.70 -15.92 -92.59
CA ALA A 249 -25.54 -15.56 -93.74
C ALA A 249 -24.70 -15.23 -95.00
N ARG A 250 -23.55 -14.57 -94.85
CA ARG A 250 -22.60 -14.34 -95.95
C ARG A 250 -21.94 -15.61 -96.46
N LEU A 251 -21.63 -16.56 -95.57
CA LEU A 251 -21.08 -17.87 -95.95
C LEU A 251 -22.14 -18.72 -96.66
N ASP A 252 -23.37 -18.77 -96.15
CA ASP A 252 -24.50 -19.46 -96.77
C ASP A 252 -24.79 -18.89 -98.19
N ILE A 253 -24.70 -17.56 -98.37
CA ILE A 253 -24.79 -16.91 -99.69
C ILE A 253 -23.60 -17.29 -100.59
N TYR A 254 -22.39 -17.38 -100.03
CA TYR A 254 -21.19 -17.75 -100.78
C TYR A 254 -21.26 -19.22 -101.27
N GLU A 255 -21.66 -20.14 -100.39
CA GLU A 255 -21.89 -21.55 -100.72
C GLU A 255 -23.05 -21.76 -101.70
N GLN A 256 -24.15 -20.99 -101.58
CA GLN A 256 -25.25 -21.02 -102.55
C GLN A 256 -24.90 -20.39 -103.91
N SER A 257 -23.87 -19.53 -103.96
CA SER A 257 -23.38 -18.92 -105.21
C SER A 257 -22.38 -19.78 -105.99
N LEU A 258 -22.08 -21.00 -105.52
CA LEU A 258 -21.11 -21.91 -106.11
C LEU A 258 -21.73 -23.24 -106.62
N PRO A 259 -22.36 -23.26 -107.82
CA PRO A 259 -22.63 -24.51 -108.50
C PRO A 259 -21.34 -25.05 -109.11
N GLU A 260 -20.94 -26.24 -108.63
CA GLU A 260 -20.41 -27.31 -109.47
C GLU A 260 -19.14 -27.00 -110.31
N ARG A 261 -17.97 -27.23 -109.71
CA ARG A 261 -16.83 -27.78 -110.48
C ARG A 261 -16.05 -28.83 -109.72
N SER A 262 -16.06 -30.03 -110.28
CA SER A 262 -15.45 -31.26 -109.79
C SER A 262 -13.97 -31.37 -110.12
N ASP A 263 -13.30 -32.23 -109.33
CA ASP A 263 -12.13 -33.06 -109.64
C ASP A 263 -10.93 -32.45 -110.37
N PHE A 264 -9.85 -32.15 -109.63
CA PHE A 264 -8.46 -32.51 -110.02
C PHE A 264 -7.50 -32.39 -108.82
N ALA A 265 -6.70 -33.44 -108.57
CA ALA A 265 -5.47 -33.42 -107.75
C ALA A 265 -4.24 -33.26 -108.71
N PRO A 266 -2.94 -33.43 -108.34
CA PRO A 266 -2.31 -33.74 -107.04
C PRO A 266 -0.95 -32.99 -106.75
N ILE A 267 -0.12 -33.57 -105.86
CA ILE A 267 1.38 -33.48 -105.69
C ILE A 267 2.03 -32.24 -104.99
N PRO A 268 3.23 -32.38 -104.35
CA PRO A 268 3.40 -31.97 -102.94
C PRO A 268 4.75 -31.24 -102.60
N LEU A 269 5.02 -31.01 -101.31
CA LEU A 269 6.32 -30.80 -100.58
C LEU A 269 5.90 -30.38 -99.14
N GLY A 270 6.43 -30.88 -98.01
CA GLY A 270 7.82 -31.02 -97.56
C GLY A 270 8.04 -30.04 -96.38
N SER A 271 8.69 -30.34 -95.25
CA SER A 271 9.42 -31.55 -94.82
C SER A 271 9.60 -31.55 -93.27
N ASP A 272 10.03 -32.70 -92.70
CA ASP A 272 10.90 -32.84 -91.49
C ASP A 272 10.33 -32.49 -90.09
N LEU A 273 10.65 -33.13 -88.95
CA LEU A 273 11.41 -34.34 -88.50
C LEU A 273 10.98 -34.58 -87.00
N ASP A 274 10.99 -35.74 -86.33
CA ASP A 274 11.05 -37.17 -86.72
C ASP A 274 10.73 -38.11 -85.50
N LEU A 275 10.87 -39.44 -85.66
CA LEU A 275 11.10 -40.54 -84.69
C LEU A 275 10.66 -40.36 -83.21
N ASN A 276 9.63 -41.02 -82.67
CA ASN A 276 9.16 -42.43 -82.71
C ASN A 276 9.95 -43.46 -81.86
N ALA A 277 9.17 -44.19 -81.06
CA ALA A 277 9.35 -45.55 -80.52
C ALA A 277 10.69 -45.99 -79.86
N GLY A 278 10.58 -46.40 -78.59
CA GLY A 278 10.23 -47.83 -78.39
C GLY A 278 11.12 -48.68 -77.48
N ASN A 279 10.52 -49.17 -76.40
CA ASN A 279 10.80 -50.45 -75.73
C ASN A 279 12.23 -50.77 -75.25
N GLY A 280 12.45 -50.49 -73.96
CA GLY A 280 12.33 -51.57 -72.97
C GLY A 280 13.60 -52.24 -72.40
N LEU A 281 13.32 -53.07 -71.39
CA LEU A 281 14.18 -54.08 -70.75
C LEU A 281 15.09 -53.66 -69.56
N VAL A 282 14.64 -54.11 -68.38
CA VAL A 282 15.42 -54.66 -67.23
C VAL A 282 16.20 -53.74 -66.27
N LYS A 283 15.73 -53.79 -65.02
CA LYS A 283 16.43 -53.83 -63.71
C LYS A 283 17.76 -53.05 -63.55
N THR A 284 17.67 -51.95 -62.79
CA THR A 284 18.36 -51.69 -61.51
C THR A 284 19.65 -52.49 -61.15
N PRO A 285 20.54 -51.93 -60.32
CA PRO A 285 21.18 -50.60 -60.44
C PRO A 285 22.71 -50.70 -60.16
N ARG A 286 23.51 -49.70 -60.56
CA ARG A 286 24.68 -49.33 -59.72
C ARG A 286 25.26 -47.96 -59.98
N SER A 287 25.70 -47.34 -58.88
CA SER A 287 26.46 -46.10 -58.86
C SER A 287 27.83 -46.26 -59.53
N VAL A 288 28.37 -45.11 -59.91
CA VAL A 288 29.54 -44.95 -60.75
C VAL A 288 30.83 -45.09 -59.93
N LYS A 289 31.80 -45.82 -60.50
CA LYS A 289 33.28 -45.65 -60.54
C LYS A 289 33.92 -44.61 -59.56
N SER A 290 35.17 -44.72 -59.12
CA SER A 290 36.32 -45.19 -59.92
C SER A 290 37.67 -45.24 -59.16
N PHE A 291 38.62 -46.04 -59.69
CA PHE A 291 40.08 -45.79 -59.74
C PHE A 291 40.89 -45.75 -58.42
N HIS A 292 42.18 -46.14 -58.34
CA HIS A 292 43.18 -46.66 -59.30
C HIS A 292 44.00 -47.79 -58.60
N ALA A 293 44.41 -48.89 -59.28
CA ALA A 293 45.75 -49.14 -59.89
C ALA A 293 46.97 -49.01 -58.92
N ALA A 294 48.00 -49.88 -58.92
CA ALA A 294 48.28 -51.17 -59.58
C ALA A 294 49.56 -51.85 -58.99
N SER A 295 49.86 -53.09 -59.42
CA SER A 295 51.21 -53.72 -59.42
C SER A 295 51.81 -54.14 -58.04
N ILE A 296 52.60 -55.22 -57.85
CA ILE A 296 53.14 -56.26 -58.76
C ILE A 296 53.49 -57.55 -57.96
N ALA A 297 53.48 -58.71 -58.63
CA ALA A 297 54.15 -60.00 -58.35
C ALA A 297 54.11 -60.66 -56.94
N ASN A 298 53.72 -61.95 -56.90
CA ASN A 298 54.76 -62.99 -56.94
C ASN A 298 54.28 -64.37 -57.43
N VAL A 299 55.22 -65.14 -57.96
CA VAL A 299 55.05 -66.50 -58.49
C VAL A 299 55.98 -67.46 -57.73
N ALA A 300 55.43 -68.59 -57.29
CA ALA A 300 56.13 -69.85 -57.02
C ALA A 300 55.06 -70.96 -57.15
N GLN A 301 55.16 -71.92 -58.08
CA GLN A 301 56.05 -73.09 -58.10
C GLN A 301 55.83 -74.06 -56.91
N ALA A 302 55.82 -75.38 -57.09
CA ALA A 302 55.77 -76.17 -58.34
C ALA A 302 55.35 -77.63 -58.05
N ALA A 303 55.07 -78.34 -59.14
CA ALA A 303 54.91 -79.79 -59.30
C ALA A 303 55.55 -80.73 -58.25
N CYS A 304 54.76 -81.70 -57.82
CA CYS A 304 55.22 -83.03 -57.43
C CYS A 304 54.58 -84.05 -58.39
N SER A 305 55.37 -84.82 -59.15
CA SER A 305 54.85 -86.00 -59.86
C SER A 305 55.95 -86.97 -60.31
N MET A 306 55.55 -88.24 -60.42
CA MET A 306 56.18 -89.40 -61.07
C MET A 306 57.34 -90.12 -60.37
N GLY A 307 57.15 -91.43 -60.16
CA GLY A 307 58.23 -92.41 -59.99
C GLY A 307 57.81 -93.68 -59.23
N GLY A 308 57.29 -94.70 -59.93
CA GLY A 308 57.03 -96.02 -59.34
C GLY A 308 56.80 -97.13 -60.37
N GLY A 309 57.60 -98.20 -60.29
CA GLY A 309 57.54 -99.42 -61.12
C GLY A 309 58.13 -99.28 -62.54
N ASP A 310 58.94 -100.20 -63.07
CA ASP A 310 59.59 -101.36 -62.44
C ASP A 310 60.91 -101.76 -63.16
N ALA A 311 61.68 -102.63 -62.51
CA ALA A 311 63.07 -103.04 -62.83
C ALA A 311 63.22 -103.98 -64.07
N PRO A 312 64.39 -104.62 -64.37
CA PRO A 312 65.77 -104.44 -63.88
C PRO A 312 66.87 -104.41 -64.99
N VAL A 313 68.16 -104.22 -64.61
CA VAL A 313 69.32 -105.14 -64.86
C VAL A 313 70.69 -104.42 -64.80
N ALA A 314 71.53 -104.91 -63.88
CA ALA A 314 73.01 -104.99 -63.82
C ALA A 314 73.93 -103.83 -64.32
N SER A 315 74.62 -103.24 -63.33
CA SER A 315 76.09 -103.27 -63.15
C SER A 315 77.06 -103.05 -64.35
N PHE A 316 77.84 -101.96 -64.30
CA PHE A 316 79.31 -102.07 -64.24
C PHE A 316 79.99 -100.81 -63.63
N ASP A 317 81.22 -101.00 -63.14
CA ASP A 317 81.98 -100.06 -62.28
C ASP A 317 83.23 -99.51 -62.98
N ARG A 318 83.54 -98.21 -62.84
CA ARG A 318 84.88 -97.66 -63.12
C ARG A 318 85.17 -96.32 -62.43
N PHE A 319 86.33 -96.28 -61.77
CA PHE A 319 86.88 -95.15 -61.00
C PHE A 319 87.30 -93.92 -61.83
N THR A 320 86.96 -92.72 -61.34
CA THR A 320 87.74 -91.47 -61.59
C THR A 320 87.74 -90.55 -60.36
N PRO A 321 88.77 -90.57 -59.48
CA PRO A 321 88.75 -89.82 -58.21
C PRO A 321 88.66 -88.29 -58.33
N GLY A 322 89.16 -87.70 -59.42
CA GLY A 322 89.17 -86.24 -59.60
C GLY A 322 87.77 -85.61 -59.71
N VAL A 323 86.86 -86.27 -60.43
CA VAL A 323 85.50 -85.76 -60.69
C VAL A 323 84.66 -85.71 -59.41
N ARG A 324 84.78 -86.72 -58.53
CA ARG A 324 84.11 -86.71 -57.21
C ARG A 324 84.56 -85.54 -56.35
N LYS A 325 85.84 -85.14 -56.39
CA LYS A 325 86.34 -84.01 -55.59
C LYS A 325 85.76 -82.68 -56.05
N SER A 326 85.67 -82.44 -57.37
CA SER A 326 85.01 -81.25 -57.92
C SER A 326 83.50 -81.25 -57.68
N GLU A 327 82.84 -82.41 -57.77
CA GLU A 327 81.40 -82.55 -57.53
C GLU A 327 81.04 -82.24 -56.07
N ILE A 328 81.79 -82.79 -55.11
CA ILE A 328 81.60 -82.52 -53.67
C ILE A 328 81.79 -81.02 -53.38
N LEU A 329 82.81 -80.39 -53.96
CA LEU A 329 83.07 -78.95 -53.77
C LEU A 329 81.96 -78.09 -54.39
N HIS A 330 81.43 -78.47 -55.56
CA HIS A 330 80.29 -77.79 -56.17
C HIS A 330 79.00 -77.98 -55.34
N ARG A 331 78.72 -79.19 -54.85
CA ARG A 331 77.58 -79.46 -53.95
C ARG A 331 77.67 -78.62 -52.67
N ALA A 332 78.83 -78.57 -52.02
CA ALA A 332 79.05 -77.74 -50.84
C ALA A 332 78.87 -76.23 -51.13
N LYS A 333 79.25 -75.77 -52.33
CA LYS A 333 79.01 -74.37 -52.75
C LYS A 333 77.52 -74.10 -53.01
N VAL A 334 76.79 -75.05 -53.59
CA VAL A 334 75.33 -74.94 -53.78
C VAL A 334 74.62 -74.92 -52.42
N GLU A 335 74.97 -75.84 -51.51
CA GLU A 335 74.41 -75.91 -50.15
C GLU A 335 74.69 -74.61 -49.35
N ALA A 336 75.88 -74.02 -49.49
CA ALA A 336 76.18 -72.71 -48.92
C ALA A 336 75.31 -71.59 -49.50
N LEU A 337 75.12 -71.56 -50.82
CA LEU A 337 74.25 -70.57 -51.49
C LEU A 337 72.76 -70.77 -51.15
N GLU A 338 72.30 -72.01 -51.01
CA GLU A 338 70.93 -72.33 -50.56
C GLU A 338 70.71 -71.86 -49.12
N LYS A 339 71.69 -72.05 -48.25
CA LYS A 339 71.69 -71.52 -46.88
C LYS A 339 71.68 -69.99 -46.87
N ASP A 340 72.50 -69.33 -47.68
CA ASP A 340 72.52 -67.88 -47.82
C ASP A 340 71.16 -67.36 -48.32
N ILE A 341 70.57 -67.99 -49.34
CA ILE A 341 69.21 -67.67 -49.84
C ILE A 341 68.17 -67.82 -48.73
N ALA A 342 68.21 -68.90 -47.95
CA ALA A 342 67.30 -69.11 -46.82
C ALA A 342 67.46 -68.03 -45.74
N THR A 343 68.70 -67.60 -45.43
CA THR A 343 68.93 -66.50 -44.47
C THR A 343 68.43 -65.16 -45.00
N LEU A 344 68.62 -64.86 -46.29
CA LEU A 344 68.12 -63.64 -46.93
C LEU A 344 66.58 -63.62 -47.01
N GLN A 345 65.95 -64.77 -47.27
CA GLN A 345 64.49 -64.92 -47.21
C GLN A 345 63.97 -64.69 -45.78
N SER A 346 64.64 -65.24 -44.76
CA SER A 346 64.30 -65.01 -43.36
C SER A 346 64.43 -63.53 -42.97
N GLN A 347 65.52 -62.86 -43.38
CA GLN A 347 65.71 -61.42 -43.15
C GLN A 347 64.66 -60.57 -43.89
N LEU A 348 64.30 -60.92 -45.13
CA LEU A 348 63.26 -60.23 -45.88
C LEU A 348 61.90 -60.32 -45.18
N GLU A 349 61.55 -61.50 -44.67
CA GLU A 349 60.28 -61.71 -43.96
C GLU A 349 60.27 -61.02 -42.59
N GLU A 350 61.41 -60.99 -41.89
CA GLU A 350 61.55 -60.20 -40.67
C GLU A 350 61.36 -58.70 -40.93
N GLN A 351 61.94 -58.16 -42.01
CA GLN A 351 61.77 -56.76 -42.40
C GLN A 351 60.32 -56.45 -42.80
N ARG A 352 59.61 -57.37 -43.47
CA ARG A 352 58.17 -57.25 -43.75
C ARG A 352 57.35 -57.22 -42.48
N SER A 353 57.64 -58.10 -41.52
CA SER A 353 57.00 -58.14 -40.19
C SER A 353 57.21 -56.82 -39.43
N ARG A 354 58.45 -56.31 -39.36
CA ARG A 354 58.76 -54.99 -38.78
C ARG A 354 58.02 -53.85 -39.48
N ASN A 355 57.93 -53.87 -40.81
CA ASN A 355 57.19 -52.86 -41.57
C ASN A 355 55.68 -52.88 -41.27
N LEU A 356 55.10 -54.07 -41.11
CA LEU A 356 53.70 -54.24 -40.70
C LEU A 356 53.45 -53.71 -39.28
N ALA A 357 54.33 -54.03 -38.32
CA ALA A 357 54.24 -53.53 -36.95
C ALA A 357 54.30 -51.98 -36.89
N LEU A 358 55.20 -51.37 -37.67
CA LEU A 358 55.28 -49.90 -37.79
C LEU A 358 54.03 -49.30 -38.45
N LYS A 359 53.42 -49.96 -39.44
CA LYS A 359 52.15 -49.53 -40.05
C LYS A 359 51.00 -49.58 -39.04
N VAL A 360 50.90 -50.65 -38.24
CA VAL A 360 49.88 -50.76 -37.18
C VAL A 360 50.07 -49.65 -36.15
N ARG A 361 51.30 -49.43 -35.65
CA ARG A 361 51.60 -48.35 -34.70
C ARG A 361 51.25 -46.97 -35.24
N ASN A 362 51.61 -46.66 -36.49
CA ASN A 362 51.26 -45.37 -37.11
C ASN A 362 49.75 -45.21 -37.30
N LYS A 363 49.00 -46.28 -37.60
CA LYS A 363 47.54 -46.23 -37.62
C LYS A 363 46.98 -45.90 -36.24
N THR A 364 47.40 -46.60 -35.18
CA THR A 364 46.94 -46.34 -33.81
C THR A 364 47.24 -44.91 -33.38
N LEU A 365 48.43 -44.39 -33.65
CA LEU A 365 48.79 -43.00 -33.36
C LEU A 365 47.93 -41.98 -34.13
N ASN A 366 47.59 -42.25 -35.39
CA ASN A 366 46.67 -41.40 -36.15
C ASN A 366 45.23 -41.46 -35.60
N ASP A 367 44.75 -42.66 -35.24
CA ASP A 367 43.42 -42.85 -34.64
C ASP A 367 43.32 -42.11 -33.30
N ASP A 368 44.37 -42.14 -32.47
CA ASP A 368 44.43 -41.41 -31.20
C ASP A 368 44.57 -39.90 -31.40
N MET A 369 45.40 -39.44 -32.35
CA MET A 369 45.48 -38.02 -32.74
C MET A 369 44.11 -37.48 -33.19
N LEU A 370 43.35 -38.27 -33.95
CA LEU A 370 41.97 -37.93 -34.36
C LEU A 370 41.04 -37.79 -33.14
N LYS A 371 41.09 -38.70 -32.17
CA LYS A 371 40.32 -38.58 -30.91
C LYS A 371 40.69 -37.32 -30.13
N TYR A 372 41.99 -37.03 -29.98
CA TYR A 372 42.43 -35.81 -29.28
C TYR A 372 42.00 -34.54 -30.02
N LYS A 373 42.02 -34.54 -31.36
CA LYS A 373 41.52 -33.43 -32.17
C LYS A 373 40.02 -33.21 -31.99
N MET A 374 39.21 -34.27 -32.05
CA MET A 374 37.77 -34.20 -31.77
C MET A 374 37.49 -33.65 -30.37
N ARG A 375 38.24 -34.14 -29.36
CA ARG A 375 38.11 -33.67 -27.97
C ARG A 375 38.54 -32.22 -27.78
N SER A 376 39.52 -31.74 -28.54
CA SER A 376 39.91 -30.32 -28.57
C SER A 376 38.79 -29.46 -29.13
N THR A 377 38.18 -29.86 -30.25
CA THR A 377 37.03 -29.13 -30.82
C THR A 377 35.80 -29.15 -29.91
N GLU A 378 35.53 -30.26 -29.21
CA GLU A 378 34.45 -30.35 -28.21
C GLU A 378 34.69 -29.40 -27.01
N LEU A 379 35.95 -29.23 -26.58
CA LEU A 379 36.32 -28.31 -25.50
C LEU A 379 36.27 -26.83 -25.94
N GLU A 380 36.74 -26.53 -27.16
CA GLU A 380 36.63 -25.19 -27.76
C GLU A 380 35.17 -24.76 -27.94
N GLU A 381 34.25 -25.68 -28.26
CA GLU A 381 32.81 -25.43 -28.28
C GLU A 381 32.21 -25.23 -26.87
N GLN A 382 32.75 -25.90 -25.84
CA GLN A 382 32.30 -25.75 -24.45
C GLN A 382 32.67 -24.40 -23.83
N ASP A 383 33.90 -23.94 -24.02
CA ASP A 383 34.38 -22.63 -23.54
C ASP A 383 33.69 -21.46 -24.25
N CYS A 384 33.10 -21.68 -25.43
CA CYS A 384 32.33 -20.67 -26.18
C CYS A 384 30.87 -20.49 -25.70
N THR A 385 30.44 -21.07 -24.58
CA THR A 385 29.07 -20.89 -24.04
C THR A 385 28.85 -19.55 -23.33
N GLY A 386 29.11 -18.43 -24.04
CA GLY A 386 28.75 -17.07 -23.61
C GLY A 386 27.25 -16.92 -23.27
N LEU A 387 26.39 -17.77 -23.82
CA LEU A 387 24.98 -17.91 -23.44
C LEU A 387 24.78 -18.28 -21.95
N ASN A 388 25.63 -19.14 -21.38
CA ASN A 388 25.54 -19.56 -19.99
C ASN A 388 26.03 -18.44 -19.04
N ALA A 389 27.16 -17.80 -19.38
CA ALA A 389 27.67 -16.64 -18.65
C ALA A 389 26.68 -15.46 -18.67
N ASN A 390 26.09 -15.18 -19.84
CA ASN A 390 25.05 -14.14 -19.99
C ASN A 390 23.76 -14.51 -19.23
N SER A 391 23.34 -15.79 -19.25
CA SER A 391 22.18 -16.26 -18.47
C SER A 391 22.41 -16.10 -16.96
N LEU A 392 23.60 -16.42 -16.46
CA LEU A 392 23.96 -16.24 -15.06
C LEU A 392 24.02 -14.74 -14.69
N ASN A 393 24.59 -13.91 -15.56
CA ASN A 393 24.67 -12.46 -15.35
C ASN A 393 23.28 -11.80 -15.35
N GLU A 394 22.39 -12.15 -16.28
CA GLU A 394 21.00 -11.68 -16.26
C GLU A 394 20.22 -12.18 -15.04
N LYS A 395 20.45 -13.42 -14.57
CA LYS A 395 19.89 -13.90 -13.29
C LYS A 395 20.37 -13.07 -12.09
N LEU A 396 21.68 -12.78 -12.02
CA LEU A 396 22.28 -12.02 -10.92
C LEU A 396 21.85 -10.54 -10.94
N LYS A 397 21.71 -9.95 -12.13
CA LYS A 397 21.13 -8.63 -12.38
C LYS A 397 19.64 -8.57 -12.02
N SER A 398 18.85 -9.58 -12.38
CA SER A 398 17.45 -9.71 -11.97
C SER A 398 17.31 -9.81 -10.45
N GLN A 399 18.18 -10.61 -9.80
CA GLN A 399 18.19 -10.76 -8.35
C GLN A 399 18.59 -9.44 -7.66
N ARG A 400 19.60 -8.72 -8.18
CA ARG A 400 19.94 -7.38 -7.68
C ARG A 400 18.76 -6.43 -7.78
N GLN A 401 18.07 -6.40 -8.93
CA GLN A 401 16.90 -5.55 -9.13
C GLN A 401 15.74 -5.91 -8.20
N GLN A 402 15.51 -7.20 -7.90
CA GLN A 402 14.52 -7.64 -6.91
C GLN A 402 14.85 -7.14 -5.50
N PHE A 403 16.11 -7.22 -5.08
CA PHE A 403 16.55 -6.66 -3.79
C PHE A 403 16.47 -5.13 -3.77
N GLU A 404 16.78 -4.47 -4.88
CA GLU A 404 16.71 -3.01 -5.03
C GLU A 404 15.26 -2.50 -4.92
N VAL A 405 14.31 -3.17 -5.58
CA VAL A 405 12.86 -2.91 -5.43
C VAL A 405 12.41 -3.18 -4.01
N ARG A 406 12.77 -4.32 -3.40
CA ARG A 406 12.37 -4.66 -2.03
C ARG A 406 12.93 -3.70 -0.98
N LEU A 407 14.14 -3.17 -1.19
CA LEU A 407 14.70 -2.12 -0.34
C LEU A 407 13.93 -0.80 -0.49
N GLU A 408 13.45 -0.49 -1.69
CA GLU A 408 12.64 0.71 -1.93
C GLU A 408 11.23 0.60 -1.35
N GLU A 409 10.59 -0.57 -1.47
CA GLU A 409 9.35 -0.92 -0.77
C GLU A 409 9.51 -0.74 0.75
N LEU A 410 10.59 -1.30 1.34
CA LEU A 410 10.89 -1.14 2.77
C LEU A 410 11.13 0.32 3.18
N ARG A 411 11.76 1.15 2.33
CA ARG A 411 11.91 2.60 2.59
C ARG A 411 10.56 3.30 2.60
N GLN A 412 9.69 3.00 1.63
CA GLN A 412 8.34 3.56 1.56
C GLN A 412 7.49 3.12 2.75
N ASP A 413 7.60 1.86 3.18
CA ASP A 413 6.92 1.34 4.36
C ASP A 413 7.40 2.05 5.64
N VAL A 414 8.72 2.24 5.81
CA VAL A 414 9.28 3.02 6.94
C VAL A 414 8.81 4.47 6.91
N LEU A 415 8.70 5.10 5.74
CA LEU A 415 8.16 6.46 5.62
C LEU A 415 6.68 6.51 6.05
N ARG A 416 5.81 5.63 5.51
CA ARG A 416 4.39 5.59 5.90
C ARG A 416 4.20 5.33 7.40
N ILE A 417 4.93 4.37 7.97
CA ILE A 417 4.89 4.08 9.42
C ILE A 417 5.36 5.29 10.23
N THR A 418 6.34 6.05 9.74
CA THR A 418 6.82 7.28 10.40
C THR A 418 5.76 8.38 10.36
N GLU A 419 5.09 8.58 9.22
CA GLU A 419 3.99 9.55 9.07
C GLU A 419 2.77 9.19 9.93
N GLU A 420 2.40 7.91 9.97
CA GLU A 420 1.32 7.37 10.81
C GLU A 420 1.64 7.55 12.31
N ARG A 421 2.87 7.22 12.73
CA ARG A 421 3.37 7.46 14.10
C ARG A 421 3.29 8.93 14.47
N ASP A 422 3.72 9.82 13.58
CA ASP A 422 3.75 11.26 13.85
C ASP A 422 2.34 11.89 13.81
N ALA A 423 1.40 11.29 13.07
CA ALA A 423 -0.03 11.62 13.14
C ALA A 423 -0.66 11.17 14.47
N ALA A 424 -0.41 9.93 14.89
CA ALA A 424 -0.88 9.40 16.17
C ALA A 424 -0.31 10.20 17.36
N LYS A 425 0.97 10.61 17.29
CA LYS A 425 1.60 11.45 18.31
C LYS A 425 0.92 12.82 18.41
N ARG A 426 0.62 13.49 17.29
CA ARG A 426 -0.12 14.76 17.26
C ARG A 426 -1.52 14.63 17.85
N GLN A 427 -2.24 13.55 17.53
CA GLN A 427 -3.55 13.26 18.13
C GLN A 427 -3.46 13.03 19.64
N LEU A 428 -2.42 12.35 20.13
CA LEU A 428 -2.19 12.15 21.56
C LEU A 428 -1.88 13.47 22.28
N GLU A 429 -1.06 14.35 21.69
CA GLU A 429 -0.76 15.69 22.21
C GLU A 429 -2.02 16.57 22.25
N GLU A 430 -2.89 16.51 21.23
CA GLU A 430 -4.18 17.21 21.18
C GLU A 430 -5.17 16.70 22.25
N LEU A 431 -5.33 15.38 22.37
CA LEU A 431 -6.17 14.75 23.39
C LEU A 431 -5.68 15.07 24.81
N SER A 432 -4.36 15.07 25.03
CA SER A 432 -3.75 15.48 26.31
C SER A 432 -4.01 16.95 26.61
N GLY A 433 -4.00 17.83 25.59
CA GLY A 433 -4.34 19.24 25.72
C GLY A 433 -5.80 19.45 26.12
N MET A 434 -6.74 18.77 25.44
CA MET A 434 -8.17 18.81 25.81
C MET A 434 -8.42 18.24 27.21
N HIS A 435 -7.75 17.15 27.59
CA HIS A 435 -7.88 16.60 28.94
C HIS A 435 -7.42 17.59 30.01
N LEU A 436 -6.30 18.31 29.79
CA LEU A 436 -5.81 19.32 30.72
C LEU A 436 -6.76 20.53 30.83
N GLN A 437 -7.36 20.95 29.71
CA GLN A 437 -8.39 22.00 29.70
C GLN A 437 -9.63 21.58 30.51
N LEU A 438 -10.18 20.39 30.24
CA LEU A 438 -11.33 19.85 30.97
C LEU A 438 -11.02 19.67 32.47
N GLN A 439 -9.82 19.22 32.83
CA GLN A 439 -9.39 19.11 34.22
C GLN A 439 -9.29 20.49 34.91
N THR A 440 -8.90 21.53 34.17
CA THR A 440 -8.84 22.91 34.68
C THR A 440 -10.24 23.47 34.89
N GLU A 441 -11.13 23.35 33.90
CA GLU A 441 -12.52 23.79 34.03
C GLU A 441 -13.25 23.05 35.16
N LEU A 442 -13.02 21.73 35.32
CA LEU A 442 -13.60 20.94 36.41
C LEU A 442 -13.19 21.51 37.78
N LYS A 443 -11.91 21.82 37.99
CA LYS A 443 -11.43 22.47 39.23
C LYS A 443 -12.04 23.85 39.46
N GLU A 444 -12.22 24.64 38.40
CA GLU A 444 -12.92 25.93 38.50
C GLU A 444 -14.40 25.77 38.89
N LYS A 445 -15.10 24.75 38.36
CA LYS A 445 -16.47 24.43 38.78
C LYS A 445 -16.51 23.94 40.23
N GLU A 446 -15.57 23.10 40.66
CA GLU A 446 -15.46 22.64 42.06
C GLU A 446 -15.31 23.83 43.02
N LEU A 447 -14.43 24.79 42.71
CA LEU A 447 -14.25 26.01 43.50
C LEU A 447 -15.54 26.87 43.53
N CYS A 448 -16.24 26.99 42.39
CA CYS A 448 -17.52 27.69 42.31
C CYS A 448 -18.59 27.01 43.19
N ILE A 449 -18.66 25.67 43.16
CA ILE A 449 -19.57 24.88 44.00
C ILE A 449 -19.26 25.08 45.48
N GLN A 450 -17.99 25.07 45.89
CA GLN A 450 -17.57 25.35 47.27
C GLN A 450 -18.01 26.76 47.71
N ASN A 451 -17.76 27.79 46.91
CA ASN A 451 -18.21 29.16 47.20
C ASN A 451 -19.75 29.27 47.33
N LEU A 452 -20.51 28.55 46.48
CA LEU A 452 -21.97 28.50 46.57
C LEU A 452 -22.45 27.75 47.83
N GLN A 453 -21.76 26.67 48.23
CA GLN A 453 -22.04 25.96 49.48
C GLN A 453 -21.77 26.82 50.71
N GLU A 454 -20.68 27.60 50.74
CA GLU A 454 -20.43 28.58 51.80
C GLU A 454 -21.49 29.68 51.85
N MET A 455 -21.91 30.18 50.68
CA MET A 455 -22.98 31.19 50.58
C MET A 455 -24.32 30.65 51.07
N LEU A 456 -24.69 29.42 50.69
CA LEU A 456 -25.88 28.72 51.19
C LEU A 456 -25.82 28.55 52.71
N LYS A 457 -24.70 28.06 53.24
CA LYS A 457 -24.50 27.89 54.68
C LYS A 457 -24.63 29.22 55.44
N LYS A 458 -24.14 30.32 54.86
CA LYS A 458 -24.31 31.67 55.42
C LYS A 458 -25.78 32.12 55.38
N LEU A 459 -26.45 31.95 54.25
CA LEU A 459 -27.89 32.24 54.11
C LEU A 459 -28.75 31.41 55.07
N GLU A 460 -28.40 30.15 55.31
CA GLU A 460 -29.04 29.30 56.32
C GLU A 460 -28.82 29.83 57.74
N THR A 461 -27.62 30.30 58.08
CA THR A 461 -27.38 30.92 59.39
C THR A 461 -28.11 32.25 59.56
N ASP A 462 -28.14 33.09 58.52
CA ASP A 462 -28.85 34.37 58.52
C ASP A 462 -30.38 34.12 58.62
N LEU A 463 -30.91 33.17 57.86
CA LEU A 463 -32.31 32.75 57.93
C LEU A 463 -32.66 32.14 59.30
N ARG A 464 -31.76 31.38 59.93
CA ARG A 464 -31.95 30.84 61.29
C ARG A 464 -31.98 31.96 62.34
N ALA A 465 -31.15 32.99 62.19
CA ALA A 465 -31.18 34.17 63.06
C ALA A 465 -32.48 34.98 62.89
N VAL A 466 -32.89 35.25 61.64
CA VAL A 466 -34.13 35.96 61.33
C VAL A 466 -35.36 35.16 61.75
N SER A 467 -35.40 33.85 61.51
CA SER A 467 -36.52 32.99 61.93
C SER A 467 -36.57 32.77 63.44
N GLY A 468 -35.44 32.80 64.15
CA GLY A 468 -35.43 32.86 65.62
C GLY A 468 -36.07 34.14 66.16
N GLY A 469 -35.78 35.29 65.55
CA GLY A 469 -36.46 36.55 65.85
C GLY A 469 -37.93 36.58 65.43
N PHE A 470 -38.26 35.97 64.27
CA PHE A 470 -39.62 35.85 63.76
C PHE A 470 -40.47 34.96 64.66
N LEU A 471 -39.96 33.81 65.15
CA LEU A 471 -40.65 32.97 66.13
C LEU A 471 -40.90 33.69 67.46
N PHE A 472 -40.03 34.63 67.83
CA PHE A 472 -40.24 35.50 68.98
C PHE A 472 -41.34 36.56 68.71
N SER A 473 -41.37 37.14 67.50
CA SER A 473 -42.41 38.09 67.06
C SER A 473 -43.78 37.42 66.79
N CYS A 474 -43.81 36.17 66.32
CA CYS A 474 -45.02 35.38 66.12
C CYS A 474 -45.79 35.11 67.41
N ARG A 475 -45.14 35.19 68.59
CA ARG A 475 -45.82 35.12 69.89
C ARG A 475 -46.76 36.32 70.15
N GLU A 476 -46.63 37.41 69.41
CA GLU A 476 -47.44 38.64 69.58
C GLU A 476 -48.57 38.79 68.53
N PHE A 477 -48.64 37.94 67.51
CA PHE A 477 -49.73 37.95 66.54
C PHE A 477 -50.91 37.07 66.97
N ARG A 478 -52.14 37.55 66.74
CA ARG A 478 -53.36 36.87 67.19
C ARG A 478 -53.65 35.62 66.36
N LYS A 479 -54.27 34.62 67.00
CA LYS A 479 -54.48 33.27 66.44
C LYS A 479 -55.24 33.24 65.11
N GLU A 480 -56.10 34.22 64.84
CA GLU A 480 -56.96 34.26 63.65
C GLU A 480 -56.17 34.49 62.34
N GLU A 481 -55.12 35.32 62.36
CA GLU A 481 -54.36 35.66 61.15
C GLU A 481 -53.47 34.49 60.67
N PHE A 482 -53.00 33.65 61.60
CA PHE A 482 -52.26 32.43 61.27
C PHE A 482 -53.10 31.39 60.54
N VAL A 483 -54.39 31.26 60.86
CA VAL A 483 -55.27 30.30 60.18
C VAL A 483 -55.43 30.67 58.71
N GLY A 484 -55.70 31.95 58.41
CA GLY A 484 -55.83 32.41 57.02
C GLY A 484 -54.55 32.25 56.19
N ILE A 485 -53.37 32.40 56.81
CA ILE A 485 -52.08 32.15 56.13
C ILE A 485 -51.86 30.65 55.89
N LEU A 486 -52.19 29.79 56.87
CA LEU A 486 -52.06 28.34 56.72
C LEU A 486 -53.02 27.79 55.65
N ASP A 487 -54.27 28.24 55.62
CA ASP A 487 -55.24 27.86 54.60
C ASP A 487 -54.78 28.29 53.20
N ALA A 488 -54.23 29.50 53.06
CA ALA A 488 -53.68 29.99 51.79
C ALA A 488 -52.47 29.16 51.31
N LEU A 489 -51.55 28.80 52.22
CA LEU A 489 -50.39 27.95 51.92
C LEU A 489 -50.79 26.52 51.58
N GLU A 490 -51.81 25.97 52.24
CA GLU A 490 -52.35 24.64 51.93
C GLU A 490 -53.04 24.64 50.55
N VAL A 491 -53.72 25.72 50.16
CA VAL A 491 -54.26 25.90 48.79
C VAL A 491 -53.13 25.98 47.76
N GLU A 492 -52.06 26.77 47.98
CA GLU A 492 -50.93 26.84 47.04
C GLU A 492 -50.19 25.49 46.91
N LYS A 493 -49.98 24.77 48.02
CA LYS A 493 -49.44 23.40 48.03
C LYS A 493 -50.28 22.45 47.19
N ASN A 494 -51.61 22.49 47.31
CA ASN A 494 -52.51 21.64 46.53
C ASN A 494 -52.52 22.03 45.04
N GLN A 495 -52.39 23.32 44.71
CA GLN A 495 -52.23 23.81 43.35
C GLN A 495 -50.91 23.30 42.71
N LEU A 496 -49.81 23.32 43.46
CA LEU A 496 -48.50 22.81 43.03
C LEU A 496 -48.50 21.28 42.85
N LEU A 497 -49.19 20.54 43.72
CA LEU A 497 -49.39 19.09 43.57
C LEU A 497 -50.14 18.75 42.28
N LEU A 498 -51.20 19.50 41.93
CA LEU A 498 -51.90 19.32 40.66
C LEU A 498 -51.00 19.60 39.45
N LEU A 499 -50.20 20.67 39.51
CA LEU A 499 -49.27 21.04 38.44
C LEU A 499 -48.19 19.96 38.25
N ASN A 500 -47.63 19.43 39.34
CA ASN A 500 -46.63 18.38 39.28
C ASN A 500 -47.20 17.10 38.66
N LYS A 501 -48.40 16.67 39.08
CA LYS A 501 -49.11 15.54 38.48
C LYS A 501 -49.33 15.73 36.97
N SER A 502 -49.72 16.93 36.53
CA SER A 502 -49.90 17.22 35.10
C SER A 502 -48.58 17.22 34.31
N LEU A 503 -47.47 17.61 34.93
CA LEU A 503 -46.13 17.49 34.35
C LEU A 503 -45.68 16.03 34.23
N ASP A 504 -45.91 15.21 35.26
CA ASP A 504 -45.61 13.78 35.24
C ASP A 504 -46.41 13.05 34.15
N GLU A 505 -47.72 13.31 34.04
CA GLU A 505 -48.56 12.78 32.96
C GLU A 505 -48.04 13.18 31.58
N ARG A 506 -47.61 14.44 31.41
CA ARG A 506 -47.05 14.92 30.13
C ARG A 506 -45.69 14.26 29.83
N LEU A 507 -44.80 14.13 30.82
CA LEU A 507 -43.52 13.45 30.68
C LEU A 507 -43.70 11.99 30.27
N GLU A 508 -44.68 11.29 30.84
CA GLU A 508 -44.98 9.91 30.49
C GLU A 508 -45.52 9.78 29.06
N THR A 509 -46.35 10.71 28.60
CA THR A 509 -46.76 10.73 27.17
C THR A 509 -45.61 11.01 26.21
N GLU A 510 -44.62 11.82 26.59
CA GLU A 510 -43.42 12.05 25.77
C GLU A 510 -42.47 10.84 25.79
N ARG A 511 -42.32 10.14 26.92
CA ARG A 511 -41.58 8.86 27.00
C ARG A 511 -42.17 7.83 26.04
N GLY A 512 -43.50 7.64 26.05
CA GLY A 512 -44.17 6.71 25.13
C GLY A 512 -43.96 7.06 23.65
N LYS A 513 -43.96 8.35 23.29
CA LYS A 513 -43.64 8.80 21.92
C LYS A 513 -42.17 8.52 21.56
N LEU A 514 -41.25 8.78 22.48
CA LEU A 514 -39.81 8.52 22.30
C LEU A 514 -39.55 7.02 22.10
N GLU A 515 -40.19 6.17 22.89
CA GLU A 515 -40.08 4.71 22.79
C GLU A 515 -40.64 4.19 21.46
N ALA A 516 -41.82 4.67 21.03
CA ALA A 516 -42.39 4.33 19.73
C ALA A 516 -41.48 4.79 18.57
N ALA A 517 -40.87 5.98 18.66
CA ALA A 517 -39.91 6.48 17.68
C ALA A 517 -38.62 5.63 17.63
N ASN A 518 -38.11 5.21 18.80
CA ASN A 518 -36.97 4.31 18.92
C ASN A 518 -37.27 2.91 18.34
N GLU A 519 -38.47 2.39 18.55
CA GLU A 519 -38.89 1.10 17.97
C GLU A 519 -38.95 1.17 16.43
N GLN A 520 -39.48 2.27 15.86
CA GLN A 520 -39.45 2.51 14.42
C GLN A 520 -38.01 2.64 13.89
N MET A 521 -37.14 3.35 14.61
CA MET A 521 -35.71 3.45 14.28
C MET A 521 -35.02 2.08 14.31
N ALA A 522 -35.34 1.21 15.27
CA ALA A 522 -34.81 -0.16 15.36
C ALA A 522 -35.28 -1.04 14.19
N LYS A 523 -36.56 -0.93 13.79
CA LYS A 523 -37.11 -1.58 12.59
C LYS A 523 -36.40 -1.11 11.32
N GLN A 524 -36.14 0.19 11.19
CA GLN A 524 -35.39 0.77 10.07
C GLN A 524 -33.93 0.30 10.04
N LYS A 525 -33.21 0.34 11.17
CA LYS A 525 -31.83 -0.18 11.31
C LYS A 525 -31.74 -1.65 10.89
N THR A 526 -32.71 -2.47 11.30
CA THR A 526 -32.80 -3.89 10.91
C THR A 526 -33.02 -4.05 9.41
N ARG A 527 -33.87 -3.21 8.80
CA ARG A 527 -34.07 -3.19 7.33
C ARG A 527 -32.82 -2.77 6.58
N ILE A 528 -32.09 -1.78 7.06
CA ILE A 528 -30.82 -1.31 6.47
C ILE A 528 -29.78 -2.45 6.51
N ALA A 529 -29.56 -3.08 7.67
CA ALA A 529 -28.62 -4.20 7.80
C ALA A 529 -28.94 -5.37 6.85
N ARG A 530 -30.23 -5.67 6.61
CA ARG A 530 -30.67 -6.67 5.61
C ARG A 530 -30.36 -6.26 4.16
N LEU A 531 -30.39 -4.96 3.84
CA LEU A 531 -29.98 -4.45 2.53
C LEU A 531 -28.45 -4.46 2.39
N ASP A 532 -27.69 -4.12 3.42
CA ASP A 532 -26.22 -4.15 3.41
C ASP A 532 -25.65 -5.57 3.25
N VAL A 533 -26.37 -6.60 3.72
CA VAL A 533 -26.04 -8.00 3.40
C VAL A 533 -26.28 -8.29 1.92
N LYS A 534 -27.45 -7.92 1.38
CA LYS A 534 -27.77 -8.12 -0.05
C LYS A 534 -26.79 -7.40 -0.99
N ILE A 535 -26.36 -6.18 -0.63
CA ILE A 535 -25.35 -5.43 -1.40
C ILE A 535 -24.04 -6.22 -1.43
N ARG A 536 -23.54 -6.68 -0.28
CA ARG A 536 -22.31 -7.48 -0.20
C ARG A 536 -22.38 -8.82 -0.96
N ASP A 537 -23.56 -9.43 -1.05
CA ASP A 537 -23.72 -10.66 -1.83
C ASP A 537 -23.79 -10.37 -3.34
N LEU A 538 -24.36 -9.24 -3.75
CA LEU A 538 -24.31 -8.77 -5.15
C LEU A 538 -22.90 -8.34 -5.58
N GLU A 539 -22.13 -7.71 -4.68
CA GLU A 539 -20.72 -7.36 -4.89
C GLU A 539 -19.88 -8.63 -5.13
N LYS A 540 -20.05 -9.67 -4.31
CA LYS A 540 -19.39 -10.98 -4.51
C LYS A 540 -19.78 -11.63 -5.84
N GLU A 541 -21.07 -11.67 -6.19
CA GLU A 541 -21.47 -12.25 -7.48
C GLU A 541 -20.87 -11.44 -8.64
N LEU A 542 -20.83 -10.11 -8.55
CA LEU A 542 -20.16 -9.25 -9.53
C LEU A 542 -18.66 -9.60 -9.65
N ASP A 543 -17.94 -9.74 -8.54
CA ASP A 543 -16.53 -10.15 -8.55
C ASP A 543 -16.35 -11.51 -9.25
N THR A 544 -17.14 -12.52 -8.90
CA THR A 544 -17.06 -13.84 -9.57
C THR A 544 -17.42 -13.76 -11.05
N GLN A 545 -18.34 -12.88 -11.45
CA GLN A 545 -18.65 -12.60 -12.86
C GLN A 545 -17.47 -11.94 -13.57
N THR A 546 -16.76 -11.00 -12.94
CA THR A 546 -15.54 -10.43 -13.53
C THR A 546 -14.43 -11.47 -13.68
N ASP A 547 -14.25 -12.35 -12.69
CA ASP A 547 -13.23 -13.40 -12.74
C ASP A 547 -13.58 -14.52 -13.74
N ARG A 548 -14.86 -14.88 -13.87
CA ARG A 548 -15.36 -15.72 -14.99
C ARG A 548 -15.01 -15.07 -16.34
N LYS A 549 -15.27 -13.77 -16.52
CA LYS A 549 -14.90 -13.03 -17.75
C LYS A 549 -13.39 -13.02 -17.99
N LYS A 550 -12.56 -12.72 -16.98
CA LYS A 550 -11.09 -12.77 -17.07
C LYS A 550 -10.57 -14.19 -17.39
N ARG A 551 -11.22 -15.24 -16.87
CA ARG A 551 -10.88 -16.65 -17.18
C ARG A 551 -11.22 -16.99 -18.62
N THR A 552 -12.42 -16.65 -19.10
CA THR A 552 -12.82 -16.85 -20.49
C THR A 552 -11.93 -16.06 -21.46
N GLN A 553 -11.55 -14.83 -21.10
CA GLN A 553 -10.62 -14.02 -21.88
C GLN A 553 -9.25 -14.72 -22.02
N ARG A 554 -8.65 -15.17 -20.89
CA ARG A 554 -7.38 -15.94 -20.93
C ARG A 554 -7.46 -17.22 -21.77
N ILE A 555 -8.59 -17.93 -21.75
CA ILE A 555 -8.82 -19.13 -22.59
C ILE A 555 -8.90 -18.75 -24.08
N ASN A 556 -9.59 -17.66 -24.41
CA ASN A 556 -9.67 -17.16 -25.78
C ASN A 556 -8.29 -16.69 -26.29
N ASP A 557 -7.53 -15.98 -25.45
CA ASP A 557 -6.18 -15.50 -25.81
C ASP A 557 -5.22 -16.68 -26.04
N TYR A 558 -5.26 -17.72 -25.19
CA TYR A 558 -4.50 -18.95 -25.39
C TYR A 558 -4.90 -19.69 -26.69
N THR A 559 -6.20 -19.77 -26.99
CA THR A 559 -6.72 -20.39 -28.22
C THR A 559 -6.33 -19.60 -29.48
N ASN A 560 -6.31 -18.27 -29.37
CA ASN A 560 -5.82 -17.35 -30.41
C ASN A 560 -4.29 -17.43 -30.60
N SER A 561 -3.53 -17.76 -29.56
CA SER A 561 -2.09 -18.05 -29.66
C SER A 561 -1.83 -19.38 -30.35
N LEU A 562 -2.56 -20.44 -29.99
CA LEU A 562 -2.46 -21.77 -30.63
C LEU A 562 -2.78 -21.72 -32.12
N SER A 563 -3.80 -20.94 -32.52
CA SER A 563 -4.24 -20.83 -33.91
C SER A 563 -3.33 -19.96 -34.80
N ARG A 564 -2.27 -19.34 -34.26
CA ARG A 564 -1.25 -18.62 -35.04
C ARG A 564 0.05 -19.40 -35.27
N ASN A 565 0.20 -20.60 -34.70
CA ASN A 565 1.44 -21.38 -34.77
C ASN A 565 1.19 -22.82 -35.28
N PRO A 566 1.43 -23.12 -36.57
CA PRO A 566 1.40 -24.50 -37.05
C PRO A 566 2.67 -25.25 -36.60
N MET A 567 2.51 -26.12 -35.61
CA MET A 567 3.41 -27.22 -35.21
C MET A 567 4.92 -26.97 -35.08
N THR A 568 5.41 -26.95 -33.84
CA THR A 568 6.57 -27.76 -33.35
C THR A 568 6.64 -27.64 -31.82
N GLY A 569 7.13 -28.68 -31.12
CA GLY A 569 7.54 -28.56 -29.71
C GLY A 569 6.79 -29.42 -28.68
N SER A 570 7.26 -30.66 -28.54
CA SER A 570 7.41 -31.44 -27.30
C SER A 570 6.41 -31.30 -26.14
N ILE A 571 5.71 -32.41 -25.89
CA ILE A 571 5.03 -32.75 -24.63
C ILE A 571 6.07 -32.78 -23.49
N SER A 572 5.95 -31.90 -22.48
CA SER A 572 6.62 -32.12 -21.18
C SER A 572 5.93 -31.39 -20.02
N SER A 573 5.89 -32.07 -18.87
CA SER A 573 5.57 -31.57 -17.52
C SER A 573 4.17 -30.97 -17.28
N PHE A 574 3.23 -31.83 -16.90
CA PHE A 574 2.15 -31.44 -15.99
C PHE A 574 2.70 -31.41 -14.55
N SER A 575 2.47 -30.31 -13.84
CA SER A 575 2.61 -30.24 -12.37
C SER A 575 1.29 -29.76 -11.78
N PHE A 576 0.63 -30.63 -11.03
CA PHE A 576 -0.61 -30.33 -10.32
C PHE A 576 -0.24 -29.75 -8.94
N GLU A 577 -0.40 -28.45 -8.75
CA GLU A 577 -0.14 -27.82 -7.45
C GLU A 577 -1.42 -27.79 -6.61
N ASN A 578 -1.37 -28.46 -5.45
CA ASN A 578 -2.51 -28.78 -4.62
C ASN A 578 -2.94 -27.60 -3.73
N GLN A 579 -3.83 -26.74 -4.22
CA GLN A 579 -4.50 -25.73 -3.39
C GLN A 579 -5.69 -26.32 -2.62
N SER A 580 -5.40 -27.10 -1.59
CA SER A 580 -6.39 -27.47 -0.57
C SER A 580 -6.66 -26.28 0.36
N HIS A 581 -7.49 -25.33 -0.08
CA HIS A 581 -8.12 -24.36 0.81
C HIS A 581 -9.40 -24.95 1.40
N TYR A 582 -9.38 -25.17 2.72
CA TYR A 582 -10.54 -25.57 3.50
C TYR A 582 -11.65 -24.52 3.38
N GLN A 583 -12.76 -24.87 2.73
CA GLN A 583 -14.05 -24.20 2.90
C GLN A 583 -14.99 -25.11 3.68
N SER A 584 -14.92 -25.01 5.01
CA SER A 584 -15.96 -25.52 5.90
C SER A 584 -17.00 -24.40 6.11
N GLN A 585 -18.01 -24.34 5.24
CA GLN A 585 -19.26 -23.68 5.58
C GLN A 585 -20.28 -24.73 6.03
N THR A 586 -20.72 -24.62 7.27
CA THR A 586 -21.82 -25.43 7.82
C THR A 586 -22.81 -24.51 8.50
N THR A 587 -23.87 -24.20 7.74
CA THR A 587 -25.26 -24.00 8.16
C THR A 587 -25.66 -23.05 9.30
N ILE A 588 -26.56 -22.12 8.94
CA ILE A 588 -27.87 -21.86 9.57
C ILE A 588 -27.92 -21.58 11.09
N SER A 589 -28.36 -20.37 11.44
CA SER A 589 -29.36 -20.10 12.49
C SER A 589 -30.02 -18.75 12.16
N SER A 590 -31.34 -18.61 12.10
CA SER A 590 -32.37 -18.91 13.10
C SER A 590 -32.34 -17.94 14.29
N GLU A 591 -33.53 -17.51 14.71
CA GLU A 591 -33.74 -16.33 15.54
C GLU A 591 -33.59 -16.60 17.05
N GLY A 592 -33.22 -15.56 17.81
CA GLY A 592 -33.63 -15.42 19.21
C GLY A 592 -32.85 -16.18 20.28
N ALA A 593 -31.69 -15.65 20.69
CA ALA A 593 -31.19 -15.79 22.06
C ALA A 593 -30.28 -14.61 22.46
N THR A 594 -30.25 -14.36 23.76
CA THR A 594 -29.49 -13.37 24.55
C THR A 594 -28.04 -13.12 24.09
N ALA A 595 -27.52 -11.91 24.35
CA ALA A 595 -26.23 -11.41 23.84
C ALA A 595 -24.95 -12.05 24.45
N GLN A 596 -25.06 -13.20 25.11
CA GLN A 596 -23.98 -13.82 25.89
C GLN A 596 -23.05 -14.80 25.11
N PRO A 597 -23.55 -15.73 24.25
CA PRO A 597 -22.68 -16.74 23.61
C PRO A 597 -21.72 -16.12 22.59
N ARG A 598 -22.04 -14.92 22.07
CA ARG A 598 -21.20 -14.21 21.11
C ARG A 598 -19.91 -13.66 21.71
N VAL A 599 -19.86 -13.46 23.03
CA VAL A 599 -18.63 -13.03 23.74
C VAL A 599 -17.73 -14.24 23.97
N GLU A 600 -18.32 -15.37 24.40
CA GLU A 600 -17.63 -16.63 24.65
C GLU A 600 -17.02 -17.21 23.36
N ASP A 601 -17.75 -17.18 22.25
CA ASP A 601 -17.24 -17.49 20.90
C ASP A 601 -16.06 -16.61 20.46
N LEU A 602 -16.03 -15.33 20.89
CA LEU A 602 -14.94 -14.41 20.57
C LEU A 602 -13.73 -14.62 21.50
N GLN A 603 -13.96 -14.98 22.76
CA GLN A 603 -12.91 -15.37 23.71
C GLN A 603 -12.21 -16.65 23.25
N ASN A 604 -12.97 -17.70 22.91
CA ASN A 604 -12.40 -18.96 22.39
C ASN A 604 -11.59 -18.76 21.09
N LYS A 605 -12.03 -17.83 20.21
CA LYS A 605 -11.29 -17.47 18.98
C LYS A 605 -10.04 -16.64 19.27
N LEU A 606 -10.07 -15.79 20.30
CA LEU A 606 -8.91 -15.02 20.74
C LEU A 606 -7.86 -15.92 21.37
N GLU A 607 -8.27 -16.86 22.22
CA GLU A 607 -7.40 -17.86 22.87
C GLU A 607 -6.71 -18.76 21.83
N LEU A 608 -7.47 -19.32 20.88
CA LEU A 608 -6.91 -20.12 19.78
C LEU A 608 -5.95 -19.30 18.88
N ALA A 609 -6.21 -18.00 18.70
CA ALA A 609 -5.29 -17.12 17.99
C ALA A 609 -4.00 -16.84 18.79
N GLN A 610 -4.11 -16.68 20.12
CA GLN A 610 -2.96 -16.50 21.02
C GLN A 610 -2.10 -17.76 21.09
N GLU A 611 -2.69 -18.94 21.21
CA GLU A 611 -1.99 -20.23 21.18
C GLU A 611 -1.25 -20.43 19.84
N LYS A 612 -1.91 -20.10 18.71
CA LYS A 612 -1.28 -20.14 17.39
C LYS A 612 -0.12 -19.15 17.26
N ILE A 613 -0.22 -17.96 17.85
CA ILE A 613 0.89 -16.99 17.89
C ILE A 613 2.04 -17.55 18.74
N ALA A 614 1.76 -18.13 19.91
CA ALA A 614 2.78 -18.73 20.77
C ALA A 614 3.55 -19.86 20.05
N MET A 615 2.84 -20.80 19.43
CA MET A 615 3.44 -21.90 18.66
C MET A 615 4.26 -21.42 17.45
N LEU A 616 3.81 -20.38 16.75
CA LEU A 616 4.58 -19.78 15.65
C LEU A 616 5.83 -19.04 16.15
N THR A 617 5.78 -18.38 17.31
CA THR A 617 6.92 -17.74 17.95
C THR A 617 7.96 -18.77 18.41
N GLU A 618 7.54 -19.82 19.12
CA GLU A 618 8.44 -20.91 19.55
C GLU A 618 9.13 -21.57 18.35
N LYS A 619 8.38 -21.82 17.26
CA LYS A 619 8.94 -22.37 16.02
C LYS A 619 9.93 -21.41 15.35
N LEU A 620 9.68 -20.10 15.40
CA LEU A 620 10.61 -19.09 14.89
C LEU A 620 11.89 -19.01 15.73
N ASP A 621 11.78 -19.12 17.06
CA ASP A 621 12.91 -19.14 17.98
C ASP A 621 13.77 -20.41 17.79
N TYR A 622 13.14 -21.58 17.62
CA TYR A 622 13.82 -22.83 17.29
C TYR A 622 14.61 -22.72 15.98
N LEU A 623 13.97 -22.27 14.89
CA LEU A 623 14.63 -22.06 13.60
C LEU A 623 15.77 -21.03 13.70
N SER A 624 15.58 -19.99 14.50
CA SER A 624 16.61 -18.96 14.72
C SER A 624 17.79 -19.50 15.55
N ALA A 625 17.54 -20.43 16.48
CA ALA A 625 18.59 -21.13 17.23
C ALA A 625 19.38 -22.10 16.35
N GLU A 626 18.68 -22.88 15.52
CA GLU A 626 19.30 -23.77 14.53
C GLU A 626 20.20 -22.97 13.57
N LYS A 627 19.71 -21.85 13.01
CA LYS A 627 20.52 -21.00 12.11
C LYS A 627 21.71 -20.32 12.80
N ARG A 628 21.62 -20.02 14.11
CA ARG A 628 22.79 -19.57 14.90
C ARG A 628 23.79 -20.70 15.16
N ALA A 629 23.34 -21.94 15.34
CA ALA A 629 24.22 -23.10 15.47
C ALA A 629 24.94 -23.40 14.15
N ASP A 630 24.23 -23.38 13.02
CA ASP A 630 24.80 -23.52 11.67
C ASP A 630 25.91 -22.48 11.42
N ALA A 631 25.64 -21.21 11.73
CA ALA A 631 26.59 -20.12 11.55
C ALA A 631 27.86 -20.32 12.40
N LYS A 632 27.71 -20.77 13.65
CA LYS A 632 28.84 -21.06 14.55
C LYS A 632 29.66 -22.25 14.05
N LEU A 633 29.02 -23.32 13.58
CA LEU A 633 29.70 -24.48 13.00
C LEU A 633 30.48 -24.11 11.73
N PHE A 634 29.94 -23.21 10.90
CA PHE A 634 30.63 -22.68 9.73
C PHE A 634 31.85 -21.84 10.12
N GLU A 635 31.72 -20.97 11.14
CA GLU A 635 32.84 -20.18 11.68
C GLU A 635 33.96 -21.06 12.24
N GLU A 636 33.61 -22.10 13.01
CA GLU A 636 34.56 -23.10 13.53
C GLU A 636 35.25 -23.88 12.39
N THR A 637 34.50 -24.28 11.35
CA THR A 637 35.05 -24.96 10.17
C THR A 637 36.02 -24.06 9.41
N MET A 638 35.70 -22.77 9.26
CA MET A 638 36.59 -21.77 8.65
C MET A 638 37.85 -21.54 9.48
N TYR A 639 37.72 -21.47 10.81
CA TYR A 639 38.85 -21.32 11.72
C TYR A 639 39.79 -22.52 11.69
N ASN A 640 39.25 -23.74 11.73
CA ASN A 640 40.02 -24.98 11.61
C ASN A 640 40.71 -25.09 10.25
N SER A 641 40.01 -24.77 9.15
CA SER A 641 40.59 -24.74 7.80
C SER A 641 41.74 -23.74 7.70
N LYS A 642 41.58 -22.54 8.28
CA LYS A 642 42.63 -21.51 8.35
C LYS A 642 43.86 -22.02 9.12
N ASN A 643 43.66 -22.70 10.25
CA ASN A 643 44.77 -23.24 11.04
C ASN A 643 45.51 -24.35 10.29
N ILE A 644 44.80 -25.29 9.65
CA ILE A 644 45.41 -26.34 8.81
C ILE A 644 46.24 -25.73 7.67
N ILE A 645 45.76 -24.67 7.03
CA ILE A 645 46.50 -23.93 5.98
C ILE A 645 47.75 -23.28 6.57
N LEU A 646 47.65 -22.62 7.74
CA LEU A 646 48.79 -22.00 8.42
C LEU A 646 49.85 -23.03 8.82
N ASP A 647 49.44 -24.15 9.42
CA ASP A 647 50.34 -25.25 9.81
C ASP A 647 51.01 -25.89 8.59
N THR A 648 50.30 -26.02 7.46
CA THR A 648 50.86 -26.51 6.19
C THR A 648 51.91 -25.53 5.64
N ILE A 649 51.67 -24.22 5.71
CA ILE A 649 52.62 -23.18 5.28
C ILE A 649 53.84 -23.12 6.22
N LEU A 650 53.64 -23.28 7.52
CA LEU A 650 54.73 -23.29 8.51
C LEU A 650 55.56 -24.58 8.43
N GLY A 651 54.93 -25.74 8.25
CA GLY A 651 55.60 -27.03 8.05
C GLY A 651 56.42 -27.09 6.75
N THR A 652 55.89 -26.57 5.64
CA THR A 652 56.66 -26.45 4.39
C THR A 652 57.83 -25.48 4.51
N ARG A 653 57.70 -24.39 5.29
CA ARG A 653 58.82 -23.50 5.64
C ARG A 653 59.85 -24.17 6.55
N GLY A 654 59.41 -25.00 7.51
CA GLY A 654 60.29 -25.84 8.33
C GLY A 654 61.15 -26.79 7.48
N ASN A 655 60.53 -27.53 6.56
CA ASN A 655 61.26 -28.44 5.67
C ASN A 655 62.20 -27.71 4.69
N SER A 656 61.89 -26.48 4.27
CA SER A 656 62.81 -25.68 3.44
C SER A 656 64.06 -25.18 4.17
N SER A 657 64.08 -25.23 5.51
CA SER A 657 65.30 -24.93 6.30
C SER A 657 66.29 -26.11 6.39
N MET A 658 65.84 -27.34 6.09
CA MET A 658 66.67 -28.55 6.12
C MET A 658 67.25 -28.92 4.75
N SER A 659 66.85 -28.25 3.67
CA SER A 659 67.33 -28.51 2.30
C SER A 659 68.29 -27.45 1.75
N SER A 660 68.65 -26.43 2.53
CA SER A 660 69.56 -25.33 2.15
C SER A 660 71.02 -25.52 2.56
N SER A 661 71.35 -26.63 3.24
CA SER A 661 72.69 -26.91 3.81
C SER A 661 73.67 -27.64 2.86
N SER A 662 73.36 -27.76 1.57
CA SER A 662 74.18 -28.50 0.59
C SER A 662 74.80 -27.64 -0.53
N LEU A 663 74.71 -26.31 -0.45
CA LEU A 663 75.29 -25.37 -1.43
C LEU A 663 76.19 -24.31 -0.78
N GLN A 664 77.25 -24.78 -0.10
CA GLN A 664 78.43 -23.96 0.22
C GLN A 664 79.68 -24.54 -0.48
N SER A 665 79.83 -24.22 -1.76
CA SER A 665 81.10 -24.32 -2.50
C SER A 665 81.00 -23.48 -3.77
N ASN A 666 81.99 -22.60 -3.97
CA ASN A 666 82.13 -21.54 -5.01
C ASN A 666 81.49 -20.19 -4.63
N GLN A 667 82.28 -19.23 -4.11
CA GLN A 667 83.24 -18.35 -4.84
C GLN A 667 82.50 -17.13 -5.43
N GLN A 668 82.31 -16.06 -4.65
CA GLN A 668 83.30 -14.98 -4.38
C GLN A 668 83.47 -14.03 -5.58
N LEU A 669 82.76 -12.90 -5.59
CA LEU A 669 83.23 -11.59 -6.09
C LEU A 669 82.19 -10.45 -5.89
N LEU A 670 82.70 -9.22 -5.84
CA LEU A 670 82.03 -7.90 -5.74
C LEU A 670 81.37 -7.47 -4.40
N SER A 671 82.14 -6.64 -3.69
CA SER A 671 81.75 -5.33 -3.13
C SER A 671 80.65 -4.59 -3.94
N GLU A 672 79.83 -3.68 -3.39
CA GLU A 672 80.15 -2.62 -2.42
C GLU A 672 78.89 -2.06 -1.70
N LEU A 673 79.08 -1.28 -0.63
CA LEU A 673 78.06 -0.55 0.17
C LEU A 673 77.64 0.80 -0.51
N PRO A 674 76.65 1.60 -0.03
CA PRO A 674 76.04 1.63 1.31
C PRO A 674 74.50 1.79 1.39
N ALA A 675 74.00 1.86 2.64
CA ALA A 675 72.60 1.96 3.03
C ALA A 675 71.97 3.37 2.89
N SER A 676 70.63 3.43 2.96
CA SER A 676 69.89 4.61 3.42
C SER A 676 68.53 4.23 4.05
N THR A 677 68.39 4.57 5.34
CA THR A 677 67.25 5.28 5.97
C THR A 677 65.82 4.88 5.53
N SER A 678 65.00 4.19 6.35
CA SER A 678 64.28 4.67 7.57
C SER A 678 63.11 5.64 7.28
N VAL A 679 62.11 5.62 8.18
CA VAL A 679 60.76 6.23 8.13
C VAL A 679 59.74 5.40 7.32
N GLY A 680 58.54 5.08 7.80
CA GLY A 680 57.91 5.35 9.11
C GLY A 680 56.40 5.63 8.95
N VAL A 681 55.60 5.05 9.87
CA VAL A 681 54.12 4.89 9.82
C VAL A 681 53.67 3.71 8.95
#